data_AF-A0A812YLI8-F1
#
_entry.id   AF-A0A812YLI8-F1
#
_cell.length_a   1.000
_cell.length_b   1.000
_cell.length_c   1.000
_cell.angle_alpha   90.00
_cell.angle_beta   90.00
_cell.angle_gamma   90.00
#
_symmetry.space_group_name_H-M   'P 1'
#
loop_
_entity.id
_entity.type
_entity.pdbx_description
1 polymer ?
#
loop_
_entity_poly.entity_id
_entity_poly.type
_entity_poly.pdbx_seq_one_letter_code
_entity_poly.pdbx_strand_id
1 'polypeptide(L)'
;MLRHLLLVVIHADTVVGDSYTSCCNDSSENSSSKAGFHSFHELLDMVARWQASHMNATERSEIILKYGEVADWNVSLVTNMSGLFMASAFDEDISTWDTSAVTDMTDMFSGAATFNQDIGTWDTSRVTRMDRMFDSASAFNQDIGSWDTSSVTSMSGMFYRASQFNQDIGGWNTSSVTSMDSMFRSARSFNQDIGSWDTSRVTSMVDMFTRAAAFNKDIGRWDTSSVTSMYGMFDSAYAFNQDIGGWDTSRVTSMNGMFFNASQFDQDIAAWDTSSVTSMDYMFYYASVFNQALYTWNVSGSSTFQMLDGATLFDKSPCSAGRTSAENGLGCRACPAGRFSVADSDNCDQCAPNEVPSPDQSKCMACSASQYAPRGSDACLPCQWPLLVVEGGCAWWHLPAAATCLAVLIVSLGYVVSYRRRRRAAKAEKLMTQLFEDMWDEGPDTATHYRRLLHGLGVDKATVSGRIQEFRKLQSQTGGVSMSYLLSADFSDLARLRTDQSDPTFNEMKDAFWLSDDPIGQKVICPRDGREGCALVDWIPRNHRRQQTHFMSWTWRYHLSQITSALDMHRRSMSELGPQDVFFYMCFFVNNQFRIIVEATGSGSDNLEEVFESNLRRIGRMVAILDTWDAPVYLTRIWTVYEQFVASKTGIEVSFAMPQQASESLELEVGRGLQGIRTVTKSVSRVDARNARAWKEDDEIKVKMLIQQTVGFKQVNTHVIEVMVRWFGKVVRDKVQREIDSHRRNLTELYTDDSLHEACVEIPSGTIRL
;
A
#
# COMPACT_ATOMS: atom_id res chain seq x y z
N MET A 1 -32.05 63.88 21.09
CA MET A 1 -31.05 62.91 20.59
C MET A 1 -31.15 61.71 21.51
N LEU A 2 -31.78 60.61 21.06
CA LEU A 2 -31.12 59.41 20.48
C LEU A 2 -30.16 58.78 21.50
N ARG A 3 -30.36 57.58 22.10
CA ARG A 3 -30.91 56.24 21.73
C ARG A 3 -29.79 55.26 22.19
N HIS A 4 -29.95 54.06 22.75
CA HIS A 4 -31.06 53.23 23.25
C HIS A 4 -30.44 52.28 24.33
N LEU A 5 -31.07 51.99 25.48
CA LEU A 5 -31.98 50.85 25.79
C LEU A 5 -31.41 49.42 25.50
N LEU A 6 -31.52 48.40 26.37
CA LEU A 6 -31.87 48.32 27.82
C LEU A 6 -31.57 46.90 28.41
N LEU A 7 -31.33 46.84 29.75
CA LEU A 7 -31.36 45.79 30.81
C LEU A 7 -31.87 44.31 30.59
N VAL A 8 -31.66 43.26 31.44
CA VAL A 8 -31.27 43.03 32.89
C VAL A 8 -32.49 43.00 33.89
N VAL A 9 -32.73 42.06 34.85
CA VAL A 9 -31.98 40.91 35.43
C VAL A 9 -32.89 39.82 36.10
N ILE A 10 -32.42 38.55 36.10
CA ILE A 10 -32.40 37.47 37.15
C ILE A 10 -33.43 37.42 38.35
N HIS A 11 -34.10 36.25 38.48
CA HIS A 11 -34.53 35.40 39.65
C HIS A 11 -35.25 35.88 40.96
N ALA A 12 -35.93 34.87 41.56
CA ALA A 12 -36.46 34.67 42.94
C ALA A 12 -37.97 34.96 43.16
N ASP A 13 -38.78 34.15 43.87
CA ASP A 13 -38.57 32.85 44.52
C ASP A 13 -39.92 32.05 44.70
N THR A 14 -39.85 30.81 45.21
CA THR A 14 -40.93 29.75 45.22
C THR A 14 -42.11 29.89 46.22
N VAL A 15 -43.23 29.12 46.02
CA VAL A 15 -43.87 28.15 46.99
C VAL A 15 -45.31 27.65 46.59
N VAL A 16 -45.47 26.30 46.49
CA VAL A 16 -46.64 25.37 46.77
C VAL A 16 -48.02 25.50 46.08
N GLY A 17 -48.60 24.34 45.64
CA GLY A 17 -50.06 24.14 45.39
C GLY A 17 -50.46 22.85 44.63
N ASP A 18 -50.96 21.83 45.33
CA ASP A 18 -51.22 20.43 44.91
C ASP A 18 -52.38 20.08 43.94
N SER A 19 -52.23 18.88 43.33
CA SER A 19 -53.19 17.73 43.16
C SER A 19 -54.25 17.58 42.03
N TYR A 20 -54.22 16.34 41.48
CA TYR A 20 -55.18 15.54 40.69
C TYR A 20 -56.65 15.55 41.23
N THR A 21 -57.75 15.12 40.55
CA THR A 21 -57.95 13.91 39.69
C THR A 21 -59.32 13.86 38.97
N SER A 22 -59.43 13.03 37.91
CA SER A 22 -60.64 12.29 37.44
C SER A 22 -61.69 13.03 36.54
N CYS A 23 -62.44 12.38 35.64
CA CYS A 23 -62.68 10.93 35.44
C CYS A 23 -63.21 10.57 34.02
N CYS A 24 -62.80 9.40 33.48
CA CYS A 24 -63.52 8.44 32.59
C CYS A 24 -64.25 8.91 31.29
N ASN A 25 -64.43 8.10 30.24
CA ASN A 25 -63.83 6.83 29.76
C ASN A 25 -64.30 6.65 28.30
N ASP A 26 -63.51 6.02 27.43
CA ASP A 26 -64.05 4.98 26.55
C ASP A 26 -62.97 3.97 26.18
N SER A 27 -63.35 2.72 25.91
CA SER A 27 -62.40 1.60 25.80
C SER A 27 -62.85 0.52 24.81
N SER A 28 -62.11 0.34 23.72
CA SER A 28 -62.14 -0.88 22.92
C SER A 28 -60.89 -1.05 22.05
N GLU A 29 -60.30 -2.23 22.16
CA GLU A 29 -59.51 -2.98 21.14
C GLU A 29 -58.24 -2.31 20.55
N ASN A 30 -57.02 -2.70 20.94
CA ASN A 30 -56.33 -4.00 20.74
C ASN A 30 -55.52 -4.12 19.42
N SER A 31 -54.42 -3.36 19.33
CA SER A 31 -53.10 -3.96 19.13
C SER A 31 -52.05 -3.01 19.70
N SER A 32 -51.04 -3.50 20.43
CA SER A 32 -49.90 -2.67 20.85
C SER A 32 -48.86 -2.61 19.74
N SER A 33 -49.26 -2.14 18.55
CA SER A 33 -48.31 -1.81 17.49
C SER A 33 -47.42 -0.67 17.97
N LYS A 34 -46.13 -0.97 18.23
CA LYS A 34 -45.10 0.04 18.49
C LYS A 34 -45.13 1.10 17.39
N ALA A 35 -44.83 2.34 17.73
CA ALA A 35 -44.83 3.43 16.75
C ALA A 35 -43.81 3.15 15.64
N GLY A 36 -44.19 3.38 14.39
CA GLY A 36 -43.31 3.23 13.22
C GLY A 36 -42.77 4.56 12.71
N PHE A 37 -41.73 4.49 11.89
CA PHE A 37 -41.11 5.63 11.21
C PHE A 37 -41.72 5.77 9.82
N HIS A 38 -42.22 6.97 9.51
CA HIS A 38 -42.92 7.28 8.26
C HIS A 38 -42.03 8.04 7.27
N SER A 39 -40.82 8.43 7.69
CA SER A 39 -39.84 9.09 6.83
C SER A 39 -38.40 8.84 7.29
N PHE A 40 -37.45 8.99 6.36
CA PHE A 40 -36.02 8.97 6.64
C PHE A 40 -35.62 9.95 7.76
N HIS A 41 -36.21 11.16 7.81
CA HIS A 41 -35.86 12.17 8.81
C HIS A 41 -36.25 11.76 10.23
N GLU A 42 -37.40 11.10 10.40
CA GLU A 42 -37.82 10.57 11.71
C GLU A 42 -36.90 9.44 12.18
N LEU A 43 -36.50 8.56 11.26
CA LEU A 43 -35.60 7.45 11.56
C LEU A 43 -34.18 7.96 11.88
N LEU A 44 -33.65 8.89 11.08
CA LEU A 44 -32.32 9.47 11.27
C LEU A 44 -32.19 10.23 12.60
N ASP A 45 -33.19 11.04 12.98
CA ASP A 45 -33.21 11.70 14.29
C ASP A 45 -33.21 10.68 15.43
N MET A 46 -34.01 9.62 15.32
CA MET A 46 -34.05 8.57 16.35
C MET A 46 -32.75 7.77 16.42
N VAL A 47 -32.13 7.41 15.29
CA VAL A 47 -30.83 6.74 15.24
C VAL A 47 -29.76 7.62 15.92
N ALA A 48 -29.71 8.92 15.59
CA ALA A 48 -28.77 9.86 16.18
C ALA A 48 -28.97 10.02 17.70
N ARG A 49 -30.23 10.03 18.18
CA ARG A 49 -30.56 10.08 19.61
C ARG A 49 -30.22 8.77 20.33
N TRP A 50 -30.51 7.63 19.73
CA TRP A 50 -30.20 6.30 20.27
C TRP A 50 -28.70 6.07 20.44
N GLN A 51 -27.90 6.58 19.49
CA GLN A 51 -26.45 6.51 19.51
C GLN A 51 -25.77 7.62 20.35
N ALA A 52 -26.54 8.55 20.93
CA ALA A 52 -25.97 9.66 21.68
C ALA A 52 -25.28 9.16 22.95
N SER A 53 -23.98 9.44 23.09
CA SER A 53 -23.14 9.03 24.23
C SER A 53 -23.60 9.56 25.61
N HIS A 54 -24.58 10.46 25.62
CA HIS A 54 -25.17 11.08 26.80
C HIS A 54 -26.66 10.71 27.01
N MET A 55 -27.21 9.77 26.23
CA MET A 55 -28.61 9.32 26.39
C MET A 55 -28.81 8.73 27.79
N ASN A 56 -29.74 9.31 28.55
CA ASN A 56 -30.00 8.92 29.93
C ASN A 56 -30.98 7.73 30.00
N ALA A 57 -30.99 7.03 31.13
CA ALA A 57 -31.80 5.83 31.31
C ALA A 57 -33.32 6.06 31.20
N THR A 58 -33.81 7.26 31.55
CA THR A 58 -35.24 7.61 31.42
C THR A 58 -35.60 7.78 29.95
N GLU A 59 -34.82 8.56 29.18
CA GLU A 59 -35.02 8.75 27.75
C GLU A 59 -34.93 7.42 26.98
N ARG A 60 -33.94 6.56 27.28
CA ARG A 60 -33.86 5.22 26.68
C ARG A 60 -35.11 4.39 26.99
N SER A 61 -35.63 4.46 28.23
CA SER A 61 -36.87 3.77 28.62
C SER A 61 -38.10 4.30 27.88
N GLU A 62 -38.21 5.61 27.68
CA GLU A 62 -39.29 6.23 26.91
C GLU A 62 -39.25 5.84 25.42
N ILE A 63 -38.06 5.77 24.81
CA ILE A 63 -37.88 5.28 23.44
C ILE A 63 -38.30 3.81 23.35
N ILE A 64 -37.81 2.94 24.25
CA ILE A 64 -38.17 1.51 24.28
C ILE A 64 -39.67 1.30 24.49
N LEU A 65 -40.32 2.10 25.35
CA LEU A 65 -41.77 2.03 25.56
C LEU A 65 -42.59 2.42 24.31
N LYS A 66 -42.07 3.33 23.48
CA LYS A 66 -42.79 3.87 22.31
C LYS A 66 -42.49 3.13 21.00
N TYR A 67 -41.23 2.79 20.77
CA TYR A 67 -40.70 2.23 19.52
C TYR A 67 -40.16 0.79 19.67
N GLY A 68 -39.88 0.34 20.90
CA GLY A 68 -39.14 -0.90 21.19
C GLY A 68 -37.63 -0.72 21.22
N GLU A 69 -36.91 -1.83 21.39
CA GLU A 69 -35.46 -1.88 21.12
C GLU A 69 -35.23 -1.66 19.62
N VAL A 70 -34.00 -1.34 19.20
CA VAL A 70 -33.71 -0.98 17.80
C VAL A 70 -34.11 -2.06 16.77
N ALA A 71 -34.02 -3.35 17.13
CA ALA A 71 -34.50 -4.46 16.31
C ALA A 71 -36.03 -4.48 16.09
N ASP A 72 -36.81 -3.92 17.02
CA ASP A 72 -38.28 -3.85 16.93
C ASP A 72 -38.79 -2.69 16.05
N TRP A 73 -37.91 -1.79 15.62
CA TRP A 73 -38.30 -0.54 14.98
C TRP A 73 -38.99 -0.79 13.64
N ASN A 74 -40.26 -0.39 13.54
CA ASN A 74 -41.01 -0.51 12.30
C ASN A 74 -40.57 0.57 11.29
N VAL A 75 -39.78 0.15 10.31
CA VAL A 75 -39.25 0.97 9.21
C VAL A 75 -39.93 0.70 7.86
N SER A 76 -41.02 -0.08 7.82
CA SER A 76 -41.70 -0.55 6.59
C SER A 76 -42.23 0.54 5.63
N LEU A 77 -42.25 1.80 6.06
CA LEU A 77 -42.66 2.96 5.25
C LEU A 77 -41.48 3.85 4.84
N VAL A 78 -40.26 3.55 5.29
CA VAL A 78 -39.05 4.32 5.00
C VAL A 78 -38.50 3.92 3.63
N THR A 79 -38.50 4.87 2.68
CA THR A 79 -38.09 4.62 1.30
C THR A 79 -36.63 4.98 0.99
N ASN A 80 -35.93 5.62 1.92
CA ASN A 80 -34.54 6.03 1.82
C ASN A 80 -33.86 5.79 3.17
N MET A 81 -32.69 5.15 3.16
CA MET A 81 -31.83 4.93 4.32
C MET A 81 -30.40 5.45 4.06
N SER A 82 -30.24 6.41 3.14
CA SER A 82 -28.92 6.87 2.72
C SER A 82 -28.18 7.56 3.86
N GLY A 83 -26.95 7.12 4.15
CA GLY A 83 -26.12 7.65 5.23
C GLY A 83 -26.62 7.38 6.66
N LEU A 84 -27.62 6.51 6.87
CA LEU A 84 -28.29 6.35 8.16
C LEU A 84 -27.34 5.98 9.32
N PHE A 85 -26.29 5.20 9.05
CA PHE A 85 -25.27 4.77 10.01
C PHE A 85 -23.86 5.25 9.60
N MET A 86 -23.76 6.28 8.76
CA MET A 86 -22.48 6.79 8.25
C MET A 86 -21.54 7.24 9.38
N ALA A 87 -20.31 6.75 9.35
CA ALA A 87 -19.25 6.97 10.35
C ALA A 87 -19.64 6.60 11.79
N SER A 88 -20.65 5.75 11.97
CA SER A 88 -21.14 5.34 13.29
C SER A 88 -20.37 4.12 13.83
N ALA A 89 -20.28 4.02 15.16
CA ALA A 89 -19.83 2.81 15.86
C ALA A 89 -20.96 1.76 16.05
N PHE A 90 -22.10 1.95 15.36
CA PHE A 90 -23.28 1.11 15.46
C PHE A 90 -23.01 -0.34 15.01
N ASP A 91 -23.46 -1.28 15.84
CA ASP A 91 -23.36 -2.73 15.62
C ASP A 91 -24.48 -3.46 16.40
N GLU A 92 -25.66 -2.82 16.56
CA GLU A 92 -26.84 -3.45 17.18
C GLU A 92 -27.73 -4.11 16.11
N ASP A 93 -28.42 -5.19 16.49
CA ASP A 93 -29.22 -6.02 15.59
C ASP A 93 -30.34 -5.24 14.89
N ILE A 94 -30.37 -5.35 13.57
CA ILE A 94 -31.35 -4.76 12.64
C ILE A 94 -31.82 -5.79 11.58
N SER A 95 -31.57 -7.09 11.82
CA SER A 95 -31.91 -8.20 10.91
C SER A 95 -33.42 -8.35 10.65
N THR A 96 -34.23 -7.83 11.57
CA THR A 96 -35.70 -7.87 11.59
C THR A 96 -36.38 -6.67 10.92
N TRP A 97 -35.61 -5.70 10.39
CA TRP A 97 -36.16 -4.53 9.72
C TRP A 97 -36.83 -4.88 8.37
N ASP A 98 -38.06 -4.39 8.16
CA ASP A 98 -38.75 -4.49 6.87
C ASP A 98 -38.24 -3.40 5.91
N THR A 99 -37.31 -3.79 5.03
CA THR A 99 -36.71 -2.91 4.02
C THR A 99 -37.46 -2.90 2.68
N SER A 100 -38.62 -3.57 2.54
CA SER A 100 -39.32 -3.76 1.26
C SER A 100 -39.82 -2.46 0.59
N ALA A 101 -39.83 -1.35 1.33
CA ALA A 101 -40.10 0.00 0.81
C ALA A 101 -38.84 0.79 0.38
N VAL A 102 -37.65 0.34 0.77
CA VAL A 102 -36.39 1.08 0.58
C VAL A 102 -35.98 1.06 -0.89
N THR A 103 -35.63 2.24 -1.41
CA THR A 103 -35.19 2.47 -2.79
C THR A 103 -33.75 2.95 -2.89
N ASP A 104 -33.15 3.35 -1.77
CA ASP A 104 -31.86 4.03 -1.69
C ASP A 104 -31.13 3.69 -0.38
N MET A 105 -29.96 3.04 -0.48
CA MET A 105 -29.10 2.64 0.64
C MET A 105 -27.69 3.27 0.52
N THR A 106 -27.58 4.37 -0.22
CA THR A 106 -26.30 5.05 -0.49
C THR A 106 -25.58 5.48 0.78
N ASP A 107 -24.29 5.19 0.89
CA ASP A 107 -23.45 5.53 2.04
C ASP A 107 -24.00 5.01 3.41
N MET A 108 -24.97 4.09 3.43
CA MET A 108 -25.74 3.73 4.64
C MET A 108 -24.86 3.29 5.82
N PHE A 109 -23.81 2.49 5.57
CA PHE A 109 -22.81 2.06 6.54
C PHE A 109 -21.40 2.60 6.19
N SER A 110 -21.32 3.66 5.38
CA SER A 110 -20.05 4.28 4.95
C SER A 110 -19.28 4.80 6.18
N GLY A 111 -18.10 4.28 6.46
CA GLY A 111 -17.28 4.56 7.64
C GLY A 111 -17.70 3.83 8.91
N ALA A 112 -18.72 2.94 8.87
CA ALA A 112 -19.16 2.15 10.02
C ALA A 112 -18.18 0.98 10.30
N ALA A 113 -16.96 1.30 10.71
CA ALA A 113 -15.81 0.40 10.70
C ALA A 113 -15.98 -0.89 11.52
N THR A 114 -16.87 -0.88 12.51
CA THR A 114 -17.20 -2.02 13.39
C THR A 114 -18.44 -2.81 12.98
N PHE A 115 -19.29 -2.27 12.10
CA PHE A 115 -20.58 -2.87 11.76
C PHE A 115 -20.40 -4.22 11.06
N ASN A 116 -21.03 -5.27 11.62
CA ASN A 116 -21.02 -6.62 11.06
C ASN A 116 -22.28 -7.42 11.47
N GLN A 117 -23.44 -6.78 11.52
CA GLN A 117 -24.72 -7.44 11.83
C GLN A 117 -25.33 -8.14 10.60
N ASP A 118 -26.03 -9.25 10.84
CA ASP A 118 -26.71 -10.01 9.78
C ASP A 118 -27.84 -9.17 9.15
N ILE A 119 -27.75 -8.98 7.84
CA ILE A 119 -28.69 -8.24 6.99
C ILE A 119 -29.00 -9.01 5.70
N GLY A 120 -28.65 -10.31 5.64
CA GLY A 120 -28.91 -11.17 4.47
C GLY A 120 -30.41 -11.44 4.23
N THR A 121 -31.24 -11.19 5.25
CA THR A 121 -32.70 -11.31 5.25
C THR A 121 -33.44 -10.11 4.66
N TRP A 122 -32.76 -8.99 4.40
CA TRP A 122 -33.38 -7.76 3.91
C TRP A 122 -33.94 -7.90 2.48
N ASP A 123 -35.13 -7.34 2.24
CA ASP A 123 -35.69 -7.18 0.90
C ASP A 123 -35.04 -5.97 0.23
N THR A 124 -34.23 -6.23 -0.81
CA THR A 124 -33.56 -5.21 -1.63
C THR A 124 -34.19 -5.02 -3.01
N SER A 125 -35.29 -5.71 -3.33
CA SER A 125 -35.86 -5.80 -4.69
C SER A 125 -36.24 -4.45 -5.31
N ARG A 126 -36.48 -3.43 -4.48
CA ARG A 126 -36.77 -2.04 -4.88
C ARG A 126 -35.59 -1.08 -4.80
N VAL A 127 -34.44 -1.52 -4.28
CA VAL A 127 -33.25 -0.67 -4.14
C VAL A 127 -32.65 -0.40 -5.51
N THR A 128 -32.44 0.88 -5.80
CA THR A 128 -31.89 1.34 -7.09
C THR A 128 -30.48 1.89 -6.99
N ARG A 129 -30.03 2.26 -5.78
CA ARG A 129 -28.71 2.84 -5.48
C ARG A 129 -28.10 2.20 -4.23
N MET A 130 -26.90 1.65 -4.38
CA MET A 130 -26.07 1.05 -3.30
C MET A 130 -24.65 1.66 -3.26
N ASP A 131 -24.50 2.87 -3.82
CA ASP A 131 -23.22 3.58 -3.87
C ASP A 131 -22.60 3.71 -2.47
N ARG A 132 -21.33 3.30 -2.31
CA ARG A 132 -20.57 3.36 -1.05
C ARG A 132 -21.26 2.77 0.18
N MET A 133 -22.24 1.87 0.02
CA MET A 133 -23.03 1.35 1.14
C MET A 133 -22.18 0.82 2.29
N PHE A 134 -21.05 0.16 1.99
CA PHE A 134 -20.07 -0.37 2.94
C PHE A 134 -18.66 0.24 2.76
N ASP A 135 -18.54 1.47 2.22
CA ASP A 135 -17.23 2.15 2.13
C ASP A 135 -16.60 2.20 3.53
N SER A 136 -15.38 1.72 3.68
CA SER A 136 -14.62 1.74 4.95
C SER A 136 -15.32 1.04 6.13
N ALA A 137 -16.37 0.23 5.88
CA ALA A 137 -16.96 -0.68 6.85
C ALA A 137 -16.05 -1.91 7.04
N SER A 138 -14.87 -1.69 7.62
CA SER A 138 -13.75 -2.64 7.57
C SER A 138 -14.05 -4.02 8.17
N ALA A 139 -14.93 -4.10 9.17
CA ALA A 139 -15.33 -5.35 9.81
C ALA A 139 -16.42 -6.12 9.04
N PHE A 140 -17.11 -5.51 8.08
CA PHE A 140 -18.28 -6.09 7.44
C PHE A 140 -17.91 -7.28 6.55
N ASN A 141 -18.50 -8.44 6.85
CA ASN A 141 -18.33 -9.69 6.12
C ASN A 141 -19.53 -10.64 6.32
N GLN A 142 -20.76 -10.11 6.32
CA GLN A 142 -21.99 -10.90 6.44
C GLN A 142 -22.53 -11.33 5.08
N ASP A 143 -23.21 -12.48 5.05
CA ASP A 143 -23.79 -13.05 3.83
C ASP A 143 -24.92 -12.16 3.30
N ILE A 144 -24.75 -11.73 2.05
CA ILE A 144 -25.68 -10.87 1.29
C ILE A 144 -25.86 -11.42 -0.14
N GLY A 145 -25.47 -12.67 -0.38
CA GLY A 145 -25.63 -13.33 -1.69
C GLY A 145 -27.09 -13.53 -2.10
N SER A 146 -28.01 -13.51 -1.13
CA SER A 146 -29.47 -13.61 -1.29
C SER A 146 -30.16 -12.31 -1.76
N TRP A 147 -29.46 -11.18 -1.77
CA TRP A 147 -30.06 -9.89 -2.14
C TRP A 147 -30.49 -9.84 -3.62
N ASP A 148 -31.70 -9.33 -3.87
CA ASP A 148 -32.15 -8.99 -5.23
C ASP A 148 -31.57 -7.63 -5.64
N THR A 149 -30.61 -7.66 -6.56
CA THR A 149 -29.95 -6.48 -7.11
C THR A 149 -30.49 -6.06 -8.49
N SER A 150 -31.54 -6.71 -9.01
CA SER A 150 -32.01 -6.52 -10.39
C SER A 150 -32.45 -5.09 -10.73
N SER A 151 -32.91 -4.35 -9.72
CA SER A 151 -33.28 -2.93 -9.79
C SER A 151 -32.10 -1.96 -9.62
N VAL A 152 -30.92 -2.43 -9.18
CA VAL A 152 -29.77 -1.58 -8.84
C VAL A 152 -29.08 -1.07 -10.11
N THR A 153 -28.89 0.25 -10.17
CA THR A 153 -28.29 0.94 -11.33
C THR A 153 -26.87 1.45 -11.08
N SER A 154 -26.48 1.59 -9.80
CA SER A 154 -25.17 2.05 -9.38
C SER A 154 -24.72 1.37 -8.09
N MET A 155 -23.49 0.84 -8.12
CA MET A 155 -22.80 0.16 -7.01
C MET A 155 -21.41 0.78 -6.78
N SER A 156 -21.23 2.05 -7.16
CA SER A 156 -19.92 2.71 -7.17
C SER A 156 -19.34 2.77 -5.76
N GLY A 157 -18.16 2.20 -5.57
CA GLY A 157 -17.47 2.13 -4.27
C GLY A 157 -18.17 1.31 -3.19
N MET A 158 -19.14 0.45 -3.53
CA MET A 158 -19.98 -0.27 -2.54
C MET A 158 -19.18 -0.97 -1.42
N PHE A 159 -18.04 -1.58 -1.75
CA PHE A 159 -17.12 -2.24 -0.80
C PHE A 159 -15.72 -1.57 -0.77
N TYR A 160 -15.61 -0.29 -1.14
CA TYR A 160 -14.34 0.45 -1.07
C TYR A 160 -13.80 0.38 0.37
N ARG A 161 -12.58 -0.15 0.59
CA ARG A 161 -11.96 -0.35 1.92
C ARG A 161 -12.73 -1.27 2.89
N ALA A 162 -13.73 -2.03 2.44
CA ALA A 162 -14.33 -3.10 3.24
C ALA A 162 -13.34 -4.29 3.33
N SER A 163 -12.30 -4.14 4.15
CA SER A 163 -11.08 -4.95 4.05
C SER A 163 -11.27 -6.43 4.40
N GLN A 164 -12.27 -6.78 5.23
CA GLN A 164 -12.62 -8.16 5.56
C GLN A 164 -13.67 -8.79 4.62
N PHE A 165 -14.35 -8.00 3.77
CA PHE A 165 -15.46 -8.50 2.96
C PHE A 165 -14.97 -9.54 1.92
N ASN A 166 -15.55 -10.74 1.98
CA ASN A 166 -15.26 -11.87 1.11
C ASN A 166 -16.44 -12.87 1.05
N GLN A 167 -17.69 -12.38 1.02
CA GLN A 167 -18.87 -13.24 0.89
C GLN A 167 -19.30 -13.43 -0.57
N ASP A 168 -19.93 -14.56 -0.85
CA ASP A 168 -20.35 -14.92 -2.21
C ASP A 168 -21.48 -14.01 -2.70
N ILE A 169 -21.21 -13.33 -3.82
CA ILE A 169 -22.10 -12.41 -4.51
C ILE A 169 -22.16 -12.71 -6.02
N GLY A 170 -21.69 -13.89 -6.45
CA GLY A 170 -21.72 -14.32 -7.85
C GLY A 170 -23.13 -14.51 -8.40
N GLY A 171 -24.12 -14.68 -7.52
CA GLY A 171 -25.54 -14.78 -7.86
C GLY A 171 -26.26 -13.46 -8.11
N TRP A 172 -25.62 -12.31 -7.86
CA TRP A 172 -26.24 -10.99 -8.08
C TRP A 172 -26.55 -10.71 -9.55
N ASN A 173 -27.67 -10.03 -9.79
CA ASN A 173 -28.06 -9.55 -11.12
C ASN A 173 -27.54 -8.13 -11.34
N THR A 174 -26.52 -7.98 -12.17
CA THR A 174 -25.88 -6.70 -12.48
C THR A 174 -26.33 -6.07 -13.81
N SER A 175 -27.30 -6.66 -14.52
CA SER A 175 -27.72 -6.23 -15.88
C SER A 175 -28.30 -4.80 -15.97
N SER A 176 -28.61 -4.19 -14.83
CA SER A 176 -29.06 -2.79 -14.70
C SER A 176 -27.93 -1.81 -14.33
N VAL A 177 -26.75 -2.29 -13.92
CA VAL A 177 -25.64 -1.48 -13.40
C VAL A 177 -24.87 -0.79 -14.52
N THR A 178 -24.57 0.51 -14.33
CA THR A 178 -23.88 1.34 -15.35
C THR A 178 -22.48 1.83 -14.95
N SER A 179 -22.14 1.80 -13.65
CA SER A 179 -20.80 2.00 -13.13
C SER A 179 -20.49 1.03 -11.98
N MET A 180 -19.25 0.52 -11.97
CA MET A 180 -18.65 -0.28 -10.90
C MET A 180 -17.36 0.38 -10.37
N ASP A 181 -17.23 1.70 -10.53
CA ASP A 181 -16.03 2.46 -10.15
C ASP A 181 -15.67 2.23 -8.67
N SER A 182 -14.42 1.88 -8.39
CA SER A 182 -13.85 1.59 -7.07
C SER A 182 -14.61 0.53 -6.23
N MET A 183 -15.48 -0.29 -6.83
CA MET A 183 -16.39 -1.18 -6.08
C MET A 183 -15.69 -2.08 -5.05
N PHE A 184 -14.53 -2.66 -5.38
CA PHE A 184 -13.71 -3.51 -4.51
C PHE A 184 -12.34 -2.90 -4.18
N ARG A 185 -12.18 -1.59 -4.38
CA ARG A 185 -10.92 -0.91 -4.11
C ARG A 185 -10.51 -1.10 -2.64
N SER A 186 -9.30 -1.54 -2.36
CA SER A 186 -8.83 -1.90 -1.01
C SER A 186 -9.71 -2.93 -0.26
N ALA A 187 -10.60 -3.67 -0.93
CA ALA A 187 -11.29 -4.84 -0.36
C ALA A 187 -10.31 -6.02 -0.30
N ARG A 188 -9.32 -5.92 0.61
CA ARG A 188 -8.09 -6.74 0.61
C ARG A 188 -8.35 -8.25 0.59
N SER A 189 -9.39 -8.71 1.27
CA SER A 189 -9.75 -10.13 1.40
C SER A 189 -10.65 -10.66 0.28
N PHE A 190 -11.23 -9.79 -0.55
CA PHE A 190 -12.22 -10.19 -1.55
C PHE A 190 -11.60 -11.05 -2.66
N ASN A 191 -12.14 -12.26 -2.83
CA ASN A 191 -11.70 -13.23 -3.82
C ASN A 191 -12.84 -14.22 -4.16
N GLN A 192 -14.06 -13.71 -4.39
CA GLN A 192 -15.23 -14.52 -4.75
C GLN A 192 -15.53 -14.47 -6.24
N ASP A 193 -16.17 -15.53 -6.74
CA ASP A 193 -16.46 -15.69 -8.16
C ASP A 193 -17.57 -14.73 -8.59
N ILE A 194 -17.26 -13.89 -9.57
CA ILE A 194 -18.14 -12.87 -10.16
C ILE A 194 -18.07 -12.91 -11.70
N GLY A 195 -17.54 -13.99 -12.28
CA GLY A 195 -17.44 -14.17 -13.73
C GLY A 195 -18.80 -14.35 -14.43
N SER A 196 -19.88 -14.55 -13.65
CA SER A 196 -21.27 -14.63 -14.07
C SER A 196 -21.99 -13.28 -14.23
N TRP A 197 -21.39 -12.18 -13.77
CA TRP A 197 -22.00 -10.84 -13.82
C TRP A 197 -22.18 -10.33 -15.25
N ASP A 198 -23.34 -9.73 -15.53
CA ASP A 198 -23.60 -8.98 -16.76
C ASP A 198 -23.01 -7.57 -16.64
N THR A 199 -21.98 -7.29 -17.41
CA THR A 199 -21.30 -5.99 -17.47
C THR A 199 -21.60 -5.19 -18.73
N SER A 200 -22.51 -5.66 -19.60
CA SER A 200 -22.76 -5.10 -20.94
C SER A 200 -23.16 -3.61 -20.95
N ARG A 201 -23.71 -3.11 -19.84
CA ARG A 201 -24.09 -1.70 -19.62
C ARG A 201 -23.07 -0.89 -18.81
N VAL A 202 -22.02 -1.50 -18.30
CA VAL A 202 -20.99 -0.82 -17.50
C VAL A 202 -20.12 0.04 -18.42
N THR A 203 -20.07 1.34 -18.15
CA THR A 203 -19.32 2.31 -18.96
C THR A 203 -17.97 2.71 -18.36
N SER A 204 -17.76 2.38 -17.08
CA SER A 204 -16.57 2.74 -16.31
C SER A 204 -16.26 1.67 -15.25
N MET A 205 -14.98 1.29 -15.16
CA MET A 205 -14.44 0.32 -14.19
C MET A 205 -13.21 0.92 -13.46
N VAL A 206 -13.22 2.24 -13.22
CA VAL A 206 -12.08 2.98 -12.68
C VAL A 206 -11.78 2.52 -11.26
N ASP A 207 -10.52 2.17 -11.01
CA ASP A 207 -10.01 1.69 -9.73
C ASP A 207 -10.74 0.45 -9.15
N MET A 208 -11.52 -0.30 -9.95
CA MET A 208 -12.48 -1.31 -9.46
C MET A 208 -11.88 -2.35 -8.49
N PHE A 209 -10.69 -2.86 -8.79
CA PHE A 209 -9.92 -3.81 -7.96
C PHE A 209 -8.58 -3.23 -7.45
N THR A 210 -8.40 -1.91 -7.48
CA THR A 210 -7.17 -1.28 -6.95
C THR A 210 -6.95 -1.73 -5.51
N ARG A 211 -5.82 -2.38 -5.20
CA ARG A 211 -5.46 -2.94 -3.89
C ARG A 211 -6.39 -4.04 -3.36
N ALA A 212 -7.19 -4.68 -4.23
CA ALA A 212 -7.89 -5.93 -3.91
C ALA A 212 -6.87 -7.09 -3.90
N ALA A 213 -6.02 -7.11 -2.86
CA ALA A 213 -4.78 -7.88 -2.83
C ALA A 213 -4.95 -9.39 -3.04
N ALA A 214 -6.09 -9.96 -2.62
CA ALA A 214 -6.39 -11.39 -2.75
C ALA A 214 -7.14 -11.77 -4.04
N PHE A 215 -7.66 -10.81 -4.82
CA PHE A 215 -8.57 -11.08 -5.92
C PHE A 215 -7.85 -11.77 -7.10
N ASN A 216 -8.32 -12.96 -7.47
CA ASN A 216 -7.80 -13.75 -8.58
C ASN A 216 -8.86 -14.72 -9.14
N LYS A 217 -10.03 -14.18 -9.53
CA LYS A 217 -11.17 -14.95 -10.08
C LYS A 217 -11.42 -14.61 -11.54
N ASP A 218 -11.84 -15.62 -12.29
CA ASP A 218 -12.07 -15.54 -13.74
C ASP A 218 -13.16 -14.50 -14.04
N ILE A 219 -12.78 -13.50 -14.83
CA ILE A 219 -13.62 -12.41 -15.33
C ILE A 219 -13.44 -12.23 -16.84
N GLY A 220 -12.81 -13.20 -17.53
CA GLY A 220 -12.57 -13.15 -18.97
C GLY A 220 -13.84 -13.18 -19.83
N ARG A 221 -14.99 -13.50 -19.22
CA ARG A 221 -16.32 -13.55 -19.86
C ARG A 221 -17.12 -12.25 -19.77
N TRP A 222 -16.61 -11.23 -19.07
CA TRP A 222 -17.28 -9.93 -18.97
C TRP A 222 -17.36 -9.24 -20.34
N ASP A 223 -18.51 -8.64 -20.63
CA ASP A 223 -18.68 -7.76 -21.78
C ASP A 223 -18.15 -6.37 -21.43
N THR A 224 -17.01 -6.01 -22.02
CA THR A 224 -16.35 -4.71 -21.84
C THR A 224 -16.61 -3.75 -23.00
N SER A 225 -17.45 -4.09 -23.99
CA SER A 225 -17.66 -3.30 -25.22
C SER A 225 -18.27 -1.91 -24.99
N SER A 226 -18.84 -1.68 -23.80
CA SER A 226 -19.35 -0.38 -23.34
C SER A 226 -18.34 0.43 -22.50
N VAL A 227 -17.24 -0.18 -22.06
CA VAL A 227 -16.28 0.44 -21.12
C VAL A 227 -15.40 1.48 -21.82
N THR A 228 -15.31 2.66 -21.21
CA THR A 228 -14.54 3.81 -21.75
C THR A 228 -13.27 4.13 -20.96
N SER A 229 -13.15 3.62 -19.73
CA SER A 229 -12.00 3.83 -18.84
C SER A 229 -11.74 2.61 -17.96
N MET A 230 -10.47 2.17 -17.94
CA MET A 230 -9.92 1.12 -17.07
C MET A 230 -8.77 1.67 -16.21
N TYR A 231 -8.78 2.98 -15.94
CA TYR A 231 -7.78 3.64 -15.08
C TYR A 231 -7.63 2.88 -13.75
N GLY A 232 -6.41 2.51 -13.39
CA GLY A 232 -6.06 1.90 -12.10
C GLY A 232 -6.73 0.56 -11.78
N MET A 233 -7.47 -0.06 -12.71
CA MET A 233 -8.42 -1.14 -12.42
C MET A 233 -7.85 -2.28 -11.56
N PHE A 234 -6.59 -2.66 -11.78
CA PHE A 234 -5.84 -3.69 -11.03
C PHE A 234 -4.55 -3.13 -10.37
N ASP A 235 -4.44 -1.82 -10.11
CA ASP A 235 -3.31 -1.22 -9.37
C ASP A 235 -3.13 -1.95 -8.03
N SER A 236 -1.98 -2.57 -7.84
CA SER A 236 -1.59 -3.30 -6.63
C SER A 236 -2.55 -4.46 -6.28
N ALA A 237 -3.25 -5.02 -7.27
CA ALA A 237 -4.00 -6.27 -7.16
C ALA A 237 -3.04 -7.47 -7.24
N TYR A 238 -2.26 -7.67 -6.18
CA TYR A 238 -1.07 -8.54 -6.18
C TYR A 238 -1.31 -9.98 -6.65
N ALA A 239 -2.47 -10.57 -6.38
CA ALA A 239 -2.77 -11.95 -6.74
C ALA A 239 -3.33 -12.12 -8.16
N PHE A 240 -3.73 -11.04 -8.85
CA PHE A 240 -4.52 -11.13 -10.07
C PHE A 240 -3.69 -11.59 -11.28
N ASN A 241 -4.09 -12.72 -11.88
CA ASN A 241 -3.46 -13.29 -13.07
C ASN A 241 -4.46 -14.17 -13.88
N GLN A 242 -5.66 -13.65 -14.15
CA GLN A 242 -6.72 -14.35 -14.90
C GLN A 242 -6.81 -13.87 -16.34
N ASP A 243 -7.11 -14.79 -17.26
CA ASP A 243 -7.19 -14.50 -18.70
C ASP A 243 -8.30 -13.47 -18.98
N ILE A 244 -7.87 -12.35 -19.57
CA ILE A 244 -8.69 -11.21 -20.00
C ILE A 244 -8.36 -10.80 -21.43
N GLY A 245 -7.64 -11.66 -22.19
CA GLY A 245 -7.27 -11.39 -23.58
C GLY A 245 -8.47 -11.26 -24.52
N GLY A 246 -9.62 -11.85 -24.13
CA GLY A 246 -10.88 -11.80 -24.88
C GLY A 246 -11.72 -10.52 -24.70
N TRP A 247 -11.31 -9.57 -23.86
CA TRP A 247 -12.05 -8.32 -23.63
C TRP A 247 -12.05 -7.39 -24.85
N ASP A 248 -13.19 -6.77 -25.15
CA ASP A 248 -13.30 -5.70 -26.13
C ASP A 248 -12.85 -4.37 -25.51
N THR A 249 -11.70 -3.87 -25.96
CA THR A 249 -11.12 -2.59 -25.50
C THR A 249 -11.30 -1.45 -26.51
N SER A 250 -12.03 -1.66 -27.62
CA SER A 250 -12.09 -0.72 -28.75
C SER A 250 -12.62 0.68 -28.39
N ARG A 251 -13.39 0.80 -27.30
CA ARG A 251 -13.90 2.07 -26.75
C ARG A 251 -13.11 2.63 -25.57
N VAL A 252 -12.10 1.91 -25.07
CA VAL A 252 -11.31 2.33 -23.91
C VAL A 252 -10.39 3.49 -24.31
N THR A 253 -10.46 4.58 -23.56
CA THR A 253 -9.69 5.81 -23.80
C THR A 253 -8.56 6.03 -22.80
N SER A 254 -8.58 5.33 -21.65
CA SER A 254 -7.59 5.43 -20.57
C SER A 254 -7.32 4.05 -19.94
N MET A 255 -6.05 3.66 -19.94
CA MET A 255 -5.50 2.46 -19.28
C MET A 255 -4.36 2.82 -18.30
N ASN A 256 -4.28 4.10 -17.89
CA ASN A 256 -3.26 4.58 -16.95
C ASN A 256 -3.23 3.74 -15.67
N GLY A 257 -2.04 3.26 -15.28
CA GLY A 257 -1.83 2.48 -14.07
C GLY A 257 -2.65 1.18 -13.96
N MET A 258 -3.26 0.68 -15.04
CA MET A 258 -4.23 -0.42 -14.97
C MET A 258 -3.68 -1.67 -14.27
N PHE A 259 -2.39 -1.98 -14.43
CA PHE A 259 -1.66 -3.07 -13.77
C PHE A 259 -0.44 -2.55 -13.00
N PHE A 260 -0.48 -1.30 -12.51
CA PHE A 260 0.56 -0.73 -11.65
C PHE A 260 0.80 -1.68 -10.47
N ASN A 261 2.02 -2.19 -10.29
CA ASN A 261 2.40 -3.07 -9.19
C ASN A 261 1.55 -4.36 -9.07
N ALA A 262 0.90 -4.79 -10.15
CA ALA A 262 0.20 -6.07 -10.26
C ALA A 262 1.22 -7.20 -10.45
N SER A 263 1.95 -7.53 -9.38
CA SER A 263 3.19 -8.31 -9.41
C SER A 263 3.05 -9.81 -9.77
N GLN A 264 1.85 -10.29 -10.11
CA GLN A 264 1.61 -11.64 -10.64
C GLN A 264 0.98 -11.66 -12.03
N PHE A 265 0.63 -10.52 -12.63
CA PHE A 265 -0.09 -10.47 -13.90
C PHE A 265 0.83 -10.75 -15.10
N ASP A 266 0.51 -11.77 -15.88
CA ASP A 266 1.27 -12.22 -17.07
C ASP A 266 0.36 -12.90 -18.12
N GLN A 267 -0.82 -12.32 -18.40
CA GLN A 267 -1.79 -12.89 -19.36
C GLN A 267 -1.73 -12.25 -20.75
N ASP A 268 -1.91 -13.06 -21.80
CA ASP A 268 -1.82 -12.59 -23.19
C ASP A 268 -2.98 -11.63 -23.52
N ILE A 269 -2.61 -10.38 -23.77
CA ILE A 269 -3.48 -9.26 -24.10
C ILE A 269 -3.13 -8.65 -25.46
N ALA A 270 -2.43 -9.40 -26.32
CA ALA A 270 -2.07 -8.98 -27.67
C ALA A 270 -3.29 -8.73 -28.57
N ALA A 271 -4.46 -9.29 -28.23
CA ALA A 271 -5.70 -9.14 -29.00
C ALA A 271 -6.42 -7.80 -28.76
N TRP A 272 -6.06 -7.03 -27.73
CA TRP A 272 -6.72 -5.77 -27.37
C TRP A 272 -6.56 -4.69 -28.46
N ASP A 273 -7.66 -4.04 -28.82
CA ASP A 273 -7.65 -2.83 -29.64
C ASP A 273 -7.34 -1.61 -28.75
N THR A 274 -6.15 -1.04 -28.94
CA THR A 274 -5.70 0.14 -28.21
C THR A 274 -5.82 1.45 -29.02
N SER A 275 -6.43 1.42 -30.21
CA SER A 275 -6.44 2.57 -31.13
C SER A 275 -7.17 3.81 -30.61
N SER A 276 -8.12 3.63 -29.68
CA SER A 276 -8.83 4.70 -28.96
C SER A 276 -8.11 5.20 -27.70
N VAL A 277 -7.07 4.50 -27.23
CA VAL A 277 -6.42 4.78 -25.94
C VAL A 277 -5.53 6.02 -26.05
N THR A 278 -5.84 7.04 -25.24
CA THR A 278 -5.07 8.29 -25.19
C THR A 278 -3.92 8.24 -24.19
N SER A 279 -3.95 7.32 -23.22
CA SER A 279 -2.98 7.27 -22.13
C SER A 279 -2.88 5.88 -21.47
N MET A 280 -1.64 5.39 -21.36
CA MET A 280 -1.18 4.13 -20.77
C MET A 280 -0.01 4.39 -19.80
N ASP A 281 0.05 5.58 -19.22
CA ASP A 281 1.12 5.97 -18.30
C ASP A 281 1.11 5.01 -17.09
N TYR A 282 2.30 4.49 -16.75
CA TYR A 282 2.52 3.52 -15.69
C TYR A 282 1.72 2.20 -15.78
N MET A 283 1.16 1.84 -16.95
CA MET A 283 0.22 0.71 -17.08
C MET A 283 0.72 -0.61 -16.47
N PHE A 284 2.00 -0.97 -16.65
CA PHE A 284 2.66 -2.15 -16.08
C PHE A 284 3.82 -1.76 -15.14
N TYR A 285 3.76 -0.58 -14.54
CA TYR A 285 4.85 -0.08 -13.70
C TYR A 285 5.02 -0.97 -12.46
N TYR A 286 6.18 -1.58 -12.24
CA TYR A 286 6.40 -2.65 -11.25
C TYR A 286 5.52 -3.92 -11.40
N ALA A 287 4.91 -4.18 -12.57
CA ALA A 287 4.33 -5.50 -12.87
C ALA A 287 5.46 -6.50 -13.17
N SER A 288 6.19 -6.91 -12.13
CA SER A 288 7.53 -7.49 -12.22
C SER A 288 7.64 -8.75 -13.09
N VAL A 289 6.57 -9.56 -13.16
CA VAL A 289 6.54 -10.81 -13.92
C VAL A 289 5.99 -10.68 -15.35
N PHE A 290 5.39 -9.53 -15.71
CA PHE A 290 4.70 -9.36 -16.98
C PHE A 290 5.67 -9.50 -18.17
N ASN A 291 5.41 -10.44 -19.08
CA ASN A 291 6.26 -10.79 -20.21
C ASN A 291 5.49 -11.14 -21.50
N GLN A 292 4.36 -10.47 -21.73
CA GLN A 292 3.50 -10.75 -22.89
C GLN A 292 3.79 -9.84 -24.08
N ALA A 293 3.56 -10.35 -25.28
CA ALA A 293 3.98 -9.69 -26.51
C ALA A 293 2.96 -8.63 -26.98
N LEU A 294 3.36 -7.35 -26.99
CA LEU A 294 2.47 -6.21 -27.25
C LEU A 294 2.64 -5.59 -28.66
N TYR A 295 3.19 -6.34 -29.62
CA TYR A 295 3.58 -5.82 -30.95
C TYR A 295 2.39 -5.39 -31.82
N THR A 296 1.18 -5.86 -31.52
CA THR A 296 -0.09 -5.53 -32.17
C THR A 296 -0.65 -4.17 -31.76
N TRP A 297 -0.28 -3.65 -30.58
CA TRP A 297 -0.89 -2.45 -30.00
C TRP A 297 -0.55 -1.18 -30.78
N ASN A 298 -1.56 -0.35 -31.03
CA ASN A 298 -1.34 1.01 -31.51
C ASN A 298 -1.18 1.96 -30.32
N VAL A 299 0.05 2.44 -30.11
CA VAL A 299 0.39 3.43 -29.07
C VAL A 299 0.86 4.77 -29.64
N SER A 300 0.72 4.97 -30.95
CA SER A 300 1.26 6.15 -31.64
C SER A 300 0.56 7.47 -31.25
N GLY A 301 -0.69 7.38 -30.79
CA GLY A 301 -1.48 8.50 -30.26
C GLY A 301 -1.58 8.51 -28.72
N SER A 302 -0.92 7.58 -28.04
CA SER A 302 -1.07 7.35 -26.59
C SER A 302 0.14 7.87 -25.82
N SER A 303 -0.06 8.41 -24.62
CA SER A 303 1.04 8.56 -23.66
C SER A 303 1.41 7.19 -23.08
N THR A 304 2.71 6.87 -22.99
CA THR A 304 3.23 5.59 -22.48
C THR A 304 4.34 5.82 -21.44
N PHE A 305 4.23 6.89 -20.64
CA PHE A 305 5.25 7.31 -19.71
C PHE A 305 5.46 6.26 -18.61
N GLN A 306 6.70 5.75 -18.47
CA GLN A 306 7.06 4.67 -17.55
C GLN A 306 6.16 3.42 -17.64
N MET A 307 5.48 3.19 -18.78
CA MET A 307 4.50 2.12 -18.98
C MET A 307 5.02 0.72 -18.58
N LEU A 308 6.29 0.42 -18.83
CA LEU A 308 6.94 -0.89 -18.61
C LEU A 308 8.12 -0.81 -17.61
N ASP A 309 8.25 0.29 -16.87
CA ASP A 309 9.37 0.47 -15.95
C ASP A 309 9.14 -0.36 -14.67
N GLY A 310 10.15 -1.12 -14.24
CA GLY A 310 9.98 -2.15 -13.19
C GLY A 310 9.27 -3.44 -13.62
N ALA A 311 8.81 -3.60 -14.87
CA ALA A 311 8.35 -4.87 -15.41
C ALA A 311 9.55 -5.78 -15.74
N THR A 312 10.16 -6.37 -14.71
CA THR A 312 11.51 -6.96 -14.78
C THR A 312 11.66 -8.17 -15.70
N LEU A 313 10.59 -8.93 -15.96
CA LEU A 313 10.61 -10.04 -16.91
C LEU A 313 10.23 -9.64 -18.33
N PHE A 314 9.78 -8.41 -18.58
CA PHE A 314 9.29 -7.99 -19.89
C PHE A 314 10.39 -8.03 -20.95
N ASP A 315 10.31 -9.01 -21.84
CA ASP A 315 11.39 -9.33 -22.77
C ASP A 315 11.43 -8.36 -23.95
N LYS A 316 12.37 -7.41 -23.85
CA LYS A 316 12.80 -6.54 -24.95
C LYS A 316 14.00 -7.12 -25.71
N SER A 317 14.23 -8.43 -25.62
CA SER A 317 15.32 -9.09 -26.35
C SER A 317 15.24 -8.78 -27.84
N PRO A 318 16.40 -8.65 -28.49
CA PRO A 318 16.46 -8.45 -29.93
C PRO A 318 15.75 -9.60 -30.66
N CYS A 319 15.11 -9.25 -31.77
CA CYS A 319 14.16 -10.16 -32.41
C CYS A 319 14.87 -11.37 -33.03
N SER A 320 14.25 -12.54 -32.85
CA SER A 320 14.68 -13.77 -33.49
C SER A 320 14.62 -13.67 -35.02
N ALA A 321 15.40 -14.51 -35.70
CA ALA A 321 15.42 -14.55 -37.17
C ALA A 321 13.99 -14.74 -37.75
N GLY A 322 13.72 -14.07 -38.87
CA GLY A 322 12.38 -13.91 -39.44
C GLY A 322 11.51 -12.83 -38.79
N ARG A 323 11.98 -12.17 -37.72
CA ARG A 323 11.29 -11.06 -37.06
C ARG A 323 12.16 -9.79 -36.99
N THR A 324 11.51 -8.65 -36.79
CA THR A 324 12.12 -7.33 -36.58
C THR A 324 11.41 -6.59 -35.46
N SER A 325 12.09 -5.62 -34.86
CA SER A 325 11.52 -4.65 -33.92
C SER A 325 10.23 -4.04 -34.50
N ALA A 326 9.12 -4.12 -33.77
CA ALA A 326 7.87 -3.50 -34.17
C ALA A 326 7.97 -1.97 -34.11
N GLU A 327 7.26 -1.25 -34.99
CA GLU A 327 7.38 0.21 -35.13
C GLU A 327 6.95 0.99 -33.87
N ASN A 328 6.09 0.38 -33.05
CA ASN A 328 5.67 0.86 -31.74
C ASN A 328 6.73 0.66 -30.63
N GLY A 329 7.77 -0.17 -30.86
CA GLY A 329 8.77 -0.54 -29.87
C GLY A 329 8.28 -1.51 -28.79
N LEU A 330 7.15 -2.19 -29.01
CA LEU A 330 6.46 -3.06 -28.03
C LEU A 330 6.59 -4.57 -28.35
N GLY A 331 7.72 -4.96 -28.94
CA GLY A 331 8.06 -6.36 -29.24
C GLY A 331 8.47 -6.59 -30.68
N CYS A 332 8.29 -7.83 -31.16
CA CYS A 332 8.81 -8.29 -32.45
C CYS A 332 7.69 -8.70 -33.42
N ARG A 333 7.72 -8.16 -34.64
CA ARG A 333 6.82 -8.53 -35.74
C ARG A 333 7.51 -9.43 -36.77
N ALA A 334 6.76 -10.35 -37.39
CA ALA A 334 7.25 -11.15 -38.50
C ALA A 334 7.55 -10.30 -39.75
N CYS A 335 8.47 -10.75 -40.60
CA CYS A 335 8.76 -10.04 -41.85
C CYS A 335 7.61 -10.16 -42.86
N PRO A 336 7.35 -9.10 -43.66
CA PRO A 336 6.42 -9.17 -44.78
C PRO A 336 6.81 -10.27 -45.78
N ALA A 337 5.83 -10.79 -46.51
CA ALA A 337 6.07 -11.76 -47.59
C ALA A 337 7.17 -11.29 -48.56
N GLY A 338 8.01 -12.24 -48.99
CA GLY A 338 9.16 -11.96 -49.85
C GLY A 338 10.33 -11.22 -49.18
N ARG A 339 10.37 -11.17 -47.84
CA ARG A 339 11.50 -10.66 -47.06
C ARG A 339 11.97 -11.66 -46.00
N PHE A 340 13.20 -11.47 -45.53
CA PHE A 340 13.82 -12.23 -44.45
C PHE A 340 14.45 -11.28 -43.43
N SER A 341 14.80 -11.78 -42.24
CA SER A 341 15.59 -11.04 -41.26
C SER A 341 16.49 -12.01 -40.51
N VAL A 342 17.75 -11.64 -40.29
CA VAL A 342 18.64 -12.37 -39.39
C VAL A 342 18.31 -12.01 -37.94
N ALA A 343 18.67 -12.87 -36.99
CA ALA A 343 18.54 -12.52 -35.58
C ALA A 343 19.26 -11.20 -35.27
N ASP A 344 18.67 -10.41 -34.39
CA ASP A 344 19.15 -9.09 -33.96
C ASP A 344 19.17 -8.00 -35.06
N SER A 345 18.50 -8.22 -36.19
CA SER A 345 18.31 -7.18 -37.22
C SER A 345 17.05 -6.34 -36.96
N ASP A 346 17.21 -5.02 -37.01
CA ASP A 346 16.11 -4.04 -36.98
C ASP A 346 15.33 -3.94 -38.31
N ASN A 347 15.73 -4.68 -39.36
CA ASN A 347 15.21 -4.49 -40.71
C ASN A 347 14.92 -5.81 -41.44
N CYS A 348 13.87 -5.82 -42.26
CA CYS A 348 13.51 -6.95 -43.13
C CYS A 348 14.09 -6.72 -44.53
N ASP A 349 15.08 -7.52 -44.92
CA ASP A 349 15.79 -7.40 -46.19
C ASP A 349 15.11 -8.19 -47.32
N GLN A 350 15.37 -7.79 -48.56
CA GLN A 350 14.94 -8.52 -49.76
C GLN A 350 16.02 -9.52 -50.17
N CYS A 351 15.62 -10.73 -50.57
CA CYS A 351 16.54 -11.71 -51.16
C CYS A 351 17.08 -11.25 -52.52
N ALA A 352 18.21 -11.83 -52.93
CA ALA A 352 18.83 -11.53 -54.21
C ALA A 352 17.96 -12.01 -55.39
N PRO A 353 18.18 -11.52 -56.62
CA PRO A 353 17.50 -12.04 -57.80
C PRO A 353 17.69 -13.56 -57.94
N ASN A 354 16.59 -14.28 -58.16
CA ASN A 354 16.49 -15.76 -58.18
C ASN A 354 16.53 -16.47 -56.81
N GLU A 355 16.44 -15.74 -55.70
CA GLU A 355 16.28 -16.31 -54.35
C GLU A 355 14.94 -15.91 -53.73
N VAL A 356 14.42 -16.75 -52.83
CA VAL A 356 13.26 -16.47 -51.97
C VAL A 356 13.63 -16.65 -50.49
N PRO A 357 12.91 -16.04 -49.55
CA PRO A 357 13.07 -16.34 -48.13
C PRO A 357 12.88 -17.83 -47.87
N SER A 358 13.67 -18.39 -46.95
CA SER A 358 13.44 -19.73 -46.43
C SER A 358 12.12 -19.81 -45.66
N PRO A 359 11.53 -21.01 -45.45
CA PRO A 359 10.26 -21.17 -44.74
C PRO A 359 10.24 -20.60 -43.31
N ASP A 360 11.42 -20.54 -42.67
CA ASP A 360 11.65 -19.96 -41.35
C ASP A 360 12.03 -18.45 -41.39
N GLN A 361 12.01 -17.82 -42.58
CA GLN A 361 12.35 -16.41 -42.84
C GLN A 361 13.71 -15.93 -42.29
N SER A 362 14.62 -16.84 -41.96
CA SER A 362 15.91 -16.53 -41.34
C SER A 362 17.02 -16.19 -42.34
N LYS A 363 16.84 -16.59 -43.61
CA LYS A 363 17.84 -16.53 -44.69
C LYS A 363 17.16 -16.61 -46.06
N CYS A 364 17.94 -16.42 -47.12
CA CYS A 364 17.50 -16.66 -48.49
C CYS A 364 17.88 -18.08 -48.95
N MET A 365 17.10 -18.63 -49.87
CA MET A 365 17.37 -19.87 -50.58
C MET A 365 17.18 -19.69 -52.09
N ALA A 366 18.09 -20.25 -52.89
CA ALA A 366 18.04 -20.17 -54.35
C ALA A 366 16.92 -21.03 -54.93
N CYS A 367 16.26 -20.53 -55.97
CA CYS A 367 15.30 -21.30 -56.75
C CYS A 367 16.00 -22.38 -57.59
N SER A 368 15.29 -23.48 -57.86
CA SER A 368 15.80 -24.54 -58.75
C SER A 368 15.94 -24.03 -60.19
N ALA A 369 16.76 -24.70 -61.01
CA ALA A 369 17.09 -24.27 -62.37
C ALA A 369 15.89 -24.14 -63.35
N SER A 370 14.71 -24.62 -62.97
CA SER A 370 13.45 -24.50 -63.73
C SER A 370 12.47 -23.45 -63.15
N GLN A 371 12.91 -22.65 -62.18
CA GLN A 371 12.10 -21.68 -61.45
C GLN A 371 12.78 -20.30 -61.37
N TYR A 372 11.98 -19.26 -61.09
CA TYR A 372 12.46 -17.89 -60.84
C TYR A 372 11.74 -17.27 -59.63
N ALA A 373 12.35 -16.26 -59.03
CA ALA A 373 11.78 -15.47 -57.95
C ALA A 373 11.42 -14.06 -58.45
N PRO A 374 10.13 -13.70 -58.58
CA PRO A 374 9.72 -12.31 -58.76
C PRO A 374 10.18 -11.44 -57.58
N ARG A 375 10.49 -10.17 -57.85
CA ARG A 375 10.92 -9.24 -56.80
C ARG A 375 9.82 -9.04 -55.75
N GLY A 376 10.08 -9.47 -54.51
CA GLY A 376 9.10 -9.44 -53.41
C GLY A 376 8.17 -10.65 -53.35
N SER A 377 8.46 -11.74 -54.07
CA SER A 377 7.78 -13.03 -53.91
C SER A 377 8.39 -13.86 -52.78
N ASP A 378 7.54 -14.67 -52.14
CA ASP A 378 7.85 -15.65 -51.11
C ASP A 378 8.01 -17.09 -51.64
N ALA A 379 7.81 -17.33 -52.95
CA ALA A 379 7.85 -18.66 -53.54
C ALA A 379 8.50 -18.69 -54.94
N CYS A 380 9.27 -19.75 -55.21
CA CYS A 380 9.88 -19.99 -56.51
C CYS A 380 8.83 -20.42 -57.54
N LEU A 381 8.54 -19.56 -58.52
CA LEU A 381 7.55 -19.84 -59.57
C LEU A 381 8.18 -20.61 -60.73
N PRO A 382 7.50 -21.61 -61.32
CA PRO A 382 8.02 -22.34 -62.47
C PRO A 382 8.13 -21.42 -63.70
N CYS A 383 9.23 -21.56 -64.45
CA CYS A 383 9.44 -20.85 -65.71
C CYS A 383 8.44 -21.33 -66.77
N GLN A 384 7.32 -20.63 -66.92
CA GLN A 384 6.34 -20.94 -67.96
C GLN A 384 6.68 -20.21 -69.26
N TRP A 385 6.89 -21.03 -70.29
CA TRP A 385 7.12 -20.73 -71.72
C TRP A 385 8.56 -20.40 -72.16
N PRO A 386 8.97 -20.88 -73.36
CA PRO A 386 10.38 -20.92 -73.74
C PRO A 386 10.78 -19.71 -74.58
N LEU A 387 11.75 -18.92 -74.11
CA LEU A 387 12.80 -18.34 -74.95
C LEU A 387 13.94 -17.77 -74.10
N LEU A 388 15.15 -18.27 -74.37
CA LEU A 388 16.46 -17.76 -73.93
C LEU A 388 16.75 -17.71 -72.41
N VAL A 389 17.24 -18.86 -71.92
CA VAL A 389 18.13 -18.90 -70.76
C VAL A 389 19.53 -18.46 -71.19
N VAL A 390 20.10 -17.49 -70.48
CA VAL A 390 21.55 -17.21 -70.47
C VAL A 390 22.02 -17.38 -69.02
N GLU A 391 23.26 -17.84 -68.83
CA GLU A 391 23.87 -18.05 -67.51
C GLU A 391 23.76 -16.77 -66.65
N GLY A 392 22.93 -16.80 -65.60
CA GLY A 392 22.74 -15.68 -64.67
C GLY A 392 21.30 -15.17 -64.47
N GLY A 393 20.34 -15.56 -65.33
CA GLY A 393 18.90 -15.31 -65.09
C GLY A 393 18.22 -14.31 -66.04
N CYS A 394 16.94 -14.02 -65.77
CA CYS A 394 16.06 -13.26 -66.67
C CYS A 394 16.31 -11.74 -66.59
N ALA A 395 16.58 -11.09 -67.73
CA ALA A 395 17.07 -9.71 -67.77
C ALA A 395 16.00 -8.66 -68.08
N TRP A 396 15.88 -7.61 -67.24
CA TRP A 396 15.16 -6.35 -67.51
C TRP A 396 15.87 -5.13 -66.89
N TRP A 397 15.65 -3.95 -67.49
CA TRP A 397 16.29 -2.65 -67.23
C TRP A 397 15.20 -1.56 -67.22
N HIS A 398 15.30 -0.39 -66.54
CA HIS A 398 16.33 0.18 -65.65
C HIS A 398 15.68 1.30 -64.77
N LEU A 399 16.49 2.16 -64.11
CA LEU A 399 16.10 3.44 -63.43
C LEU A 399 15.37 3.30 -62.07
N PRO A 400 15.46 4.28 -61.13
CA PRO A 400 15.99 5.65 -61.25
C PRO A 400 17.06 6.06 -60.21
N ALA A 401 17.89 7.07 -60.52
CA ALA A 401 18.87 7.65 -59.59
C ALA A 401 18.98 9.19 -59.72
N ALA A 402 18.00 9.92 -59.17
CA ALA A 402 18.04 11.38 -59.04
C ALA A 402 17.22 11.95 -57.85
N ALA A 403 16.17 11.25 -57.41
CA ALA A 403 15.28 11.74 -56.34
C ALA A 403 15.76 11.42 -54.90
N THR A 404 16.61 10.41 -54.71
CA THR A 404 16.97 9.88 -53.39
C THR A 404 17.93 10.77 -52.59
N CYS A 405 18.79 11.56 -53.24
CA CYS A 405 19.79 12.39 -52.55
C CYS A 405 19.20 13.52 -51.71
N LEU A 406 18.00 14.02 -52.05
CA LEU A 406 17.35 15.10 -51.27
C LEU A 406 16.65 14.56 -50.00
N ALA A 407 16.04 13.37 -50.09
CA ALA A 407 15.37 12.73 -48.96
C ALA A 407 16.36 12.27 -47.87
N VAL A 408 17.51 11.71 -48.26
CA VAL A 408 18.54 11.23 -47.32
C VAL A 408 19.11 12.37 -46.47
N LEU A 409 19.23 13.59 -47.01
CA LEU A 409 19.68 14.77 -46.25
C LEU A 409 18.66 15.22 -45.20
N ILE A 410 17.36 15.18 -45.51
CA ILE A 410 16.30 15.55 -44.56
C ILE A 410 16.17 14.48 -43.45
N VAL A 411 16.21 13.19 -43.81
CA VAL A 411 16.14 12.08 -42.85
C VAL A 411 17.37 12.04 -41.94
N SER A 412 18.57 12.27 -42.45
CA SER A 412 19.79 12.31 -41.62
C SER A 412 19.84 13.53 -40.69
N LEU A 413 19.35 14.71 -41.12
CA LEU A 413 19.14 15.85 -40.21
C LEU A 413 18.11 15.54 -39.12
N GLY A 414 16.98 14.92 -39.48
CA GLY A 414 15.97 14.45 -38.52
C GLY A 414 16.52 13.45 -37.51
N TYR A 415 17.33 12.49 -37.96
CA TYR A 415 17.99 11.49 -37.12
C TYR A 415 19.00 12.14 -36.16
N VAL A 416 19.83 13.08 -36.64
CA VAL A 416 20.78 13.82 -35.79
C VAL A 416 20.06 14.68 -34.75
N VAL A 417 18.94 15.32 -35.09
CA VAL A 417 18.12 16.07 -34.13
C VAL A 417 17.45 15.14 -33.12
N SER A 418 16.88 14.01 -33.55
CA SER A 418 16.27 13.00 -32.68
C SER A 418 17.29 12.38 -31.73
N TYR A 419 18.46 11.97 -32.22
CA TYR A 419 19.57 11.45 -31.42
C TYR A 419 20.07 12.48 -30.40
N ARG A 420 20.22 13.75 -30.79
CA ARG A 420 20.56 14.85 -29.86
C ARG A 420 19.47 15.07 -28.82
N ARG A 421 18.19 14.94 -29.17
CA ARG A 421 17.05 15.05 -28.23
C ARG A 421 17.03 13.89 -27.24
N ARG A 422 17.16 12.63 -27.70
CA ARG A 422 17.28 11.43 -26.85
C ARG A 422 18.47 11.52 -25.89
N ARG A 423 19.66 11.93 -26.38
CA ARG A 423 20.86 12.10 -25.54
C ARG A 423 20.72 13.24 -24.52
N ARG A 424 19.98 14.32 -24.84
CA ARG A 424 19.64 15.38 -23.88
C ARG A 424 18.64 14.89 -22.83
N ALA A 425 17.61 14.12 -23.24
CA ALA A 425 16.62 13.53 -22.34
C ALA A 425 17.27 12.57 -21.33
N ALA A 426 18.05 11.58 -21.78
CA ALA A 426 18.76 10.65 -20.90
C ALA A 426 19.77 11.36 -19.96
N LYS A 427 20.39 12.47 -20.40
CA LYS A 427 21.24 13.29 -19.53
C LYS A 427 20.42 14.11 -18.52
N ALA A 428 19.22 14.57 -18.90
CA ALA A 428 18.31 15.27 -17.99
C ALA A 428 17.77 14.31 -16.94
N GLU A 429 17.31 13.12 -17.34
CA GLU A 429 16.89 12.02 -16.48
C GLU A 429 17.96 11.66 -15.44
N LYS A 430 19.21 11.41 -15.87
CA LYS A 430 20.32 11.16 -14.94
C LYS A 430 20.55 12.32 -13.95
N LEU A 431 20.36 13.56 -14.38
CA LEU A 431 20.42 14.74 -13.50
C LEU A 431 19.18 14.88 -12.60
N MET A 432 18.03 14.32 -12.96
CA MET A 432 16.83 14.27 -12.09
C MET A 432 17.01 13.22 -10.99
N THR A 433 17.59 12.06 -11.30
CA THR A 433 18.01 11.08 -10.29
C THR A 433 19.06 11.67 -9.35
N GLN A 434 20.08 12.34 -9.90
CA GLN A 434 21.11 12.98 -9.08
C GLN A 434 20.55 14.15 -8.24
N LEU A 435 19.59 14.92 -8.76
CA LEU A 435 18.85 15.93 -8.00
C LEU A 435 18.10 15.32 -6.81
N PHE A 436 17.49 14.15 -6.95
CA PHE A 436 16.79 13.48 -5.84
C PHE A 436 17.74 13.12 -4.70
N GLU A 437 18.90 12.54 -5.01
CA GLU A 437 19.94 12.22 -4.03
C GLU A 437 20.52 13.49 -3.38
N ASP A 438 21.01 14.44 -4.20
CA ASP A 438 21.61 15.70 -3.75
C ASP A 438 20.62 16.58 -2.98
N MET A 439 19.31 16.37 -3.11
CA MET A 439 18.30 17.12 -2.36
C MET A 439 18.26 16.77 -0.88
N TRP A 440 18.73 15.60 -0.46
CA TRP A 440 18.89 15.29 0.98
C TRP A 440 19.95 16.22 1.60
N ASP A 441 21.02 16.50 0.85
CA ASP A 441 22.10 17.44 1.21
C ASP A 441 21.93 18.84 0.58
N GLU A 442 20.69 19.25 0.22
CA GLU A 442 20.45 20.53 -0.47
C GLU A 442 20.98 21.72 0.36
N GLY A 443 22.05 22.33 -0.16
CA GLY A 443 22.52 23.65 0.24
C GLY A 443 21.73 24.76 -0.46
N PRO A 444 22.00 26.04 -0.16
CA PRO A 444 21.24 27.19 -0.67
C PRO A 444 21.10 27.22 -2.19
N ASP A 445 22.12 26.74 -2.90
CA ASP A 445 22.20 26.75 -4.36
C ASP A 445 21.80 25.44 -5.05
N THR A 446 21.58 24.31 -4.36
CA THR A 446 21.39 23.00 -5.02
C THR A 446 20.22 23.00 -6.00
N ALA A 447 19.03 23.43 -5.56
CA ALA A 447 17.86 23.57 -6.45
C ALA A 447 18.10 24.60 -7.58
N THR A 448 18.91 25.63 -7.35
CA THR A 448 19.25 26.65 -8.36
C THR A 448 20.24 26.11 -9.39
N HIS A 449 21.21 25.31 -8.96
CA HIS A 449 22.19 24.61 -9.79
C HIS A 449 21.49 23.64 -10.75
N TYR A 450 20.65 22.75 -10.23
CA TYR A 450 19.90 21.79 -11.04
C TYR A 450 18.92 22.47 -12.00
N ARG A 451 18.20 23.53 -11.57
CA ARG A 451 17.39 24.36 -12.48
C ARG A 451 18.19 24.91 -13.65
N ARG A 452 19.45 25.36 -13.44
CA ARG A 452 20.32 25.84 -14.54
C ARG A 452 20.75 24.69 -15.46
N LEU A 453 21.17 23.55 -14.91
CA LEU A 453 21.63 22.39 -15.69
C LEU A 453 20.51 21.80 -16.56
N LEU A 454 19.34 21.55 -15.97
CA LEU A 454 18.19 20.93 -16.63
C LEU A 454 17.58 21.86 -17.69
N HIS A 455 17.51 23.16 -17.41
CA HIS A 455 17.14 24.17 -18.41
C HIS A 455 18.13 24.20 -19.59
N GLY A 456 19.43 24.03 -19.32
CA GLY A 456 20.46 23.88 -20.37
C GLY A 456 20.30 22.65 -21.26
N LEU A 457 19.50 21.66 -20.85
CA LEU A 457 19.13 20.47 -21.64
C LEU A 457 17.76 20.59 -22.32
N GLY A 458 16.98 21.63 -22.02
CA GLY A 458 15.66 21.88 -22.59
C GLY A 458 14.48 21.44 -21.73
N VAL A 459 14.69 21.14 -20.44
CA VAL A 459 13.59 20.94 -19.47
C VAL A 459 13.08 22.30 -19.02
N ASP A 460 11.76 22.50 -18.98
CA ASP A 460 11.18 23.77 -18.55
C ASP A 460 11.29 23.98 -17.03
N LYS A 461 11.22 25.25 -16.60
CA LYS A 461 11.42 25.62 -15.19
C LYS A 461 10.26 25.22 -14.28
N ALA A 462 9.05 25.06 -14.82
CA ALA A 462 7.88 24.67 -14.03
C ALA A 462 7.96 23.17 -13.71
N THR A 463 8.26 22.32 -14.69
CA THR A 463 8.50 20.87 -14.49
C THR A 463 9.59 20.61 -13.47
N VAL A 464 10.75 21.29 -13.57
CA VAL A 464 11.82 21.14 -12.57
C VAL A 464 11.35 21.59 -11.17
N SER A 465 10.57 22.67 -11.08
CA SER A 465 10.09 23.17 -9.79
C SER A 465 9.01 22.28 -9.17
N GLY A 466 8.11 21.71 -9.97
CA GLY A 466 7.12 20.71 -9.54
C GLY A 466 7.77 19.42 -9.06
N ARG A 467 8.77 18.91 -9.80
CA ARG A 467 9.56 17.74 -9.37
C ARG A 467 10.34 17.98 -8.07
N ILE A 468 10.91 19.18 -7.86
CA ILE A 468 11.52 19.54 -6.56
C ILE A 468 10.47 19.53 -5.42
N GLN A 469 9.24 19.97 -5.68
CA GLN A 469 8.17 19.92 -4.67
C GLN A 469 7.73 18.48 -4.36
N GLU A 470 7.58 17.64 -5.39
CA GLU A 470 7.28 16.21 -5.27
C GLU A 470 8.37 15.46 -4.49
N PHE A 471 9.65 15.71 -4.80
CA PHE A 471 10.78 15.14 -4.07
C PHE A 471 10.79 15.58 -2.61
N ARG A 472 10.53 16.85 -2.28
CA ARG A 472 10.40 17.32 -0.89
C ARG A 472 9.25 16.65 -0.13
N LYS A 473 8.12 16.42 -0.80
CA LYS A 473 6.99 15.66 -0.26
C LYS A 473 7.39 14.21 0.06
N LEU A 474 8.06 13.53 -0.88
CA LEU A 474 8.52 12.16 -0.70
C LEU A 474 9.56 12.05 0.43
N GLN A 475 10.57 12.92 0.45
CA GLN A 475 11.58 13.00 1.51
C GLN A 475 10.97 13.21 2.89
N SER A 476 9.93 14.03 3.00
CA SER A 476 9.20 14.23 4.25
C SER A 476 8.43 12.97 4.67
N GLN A 477 7.82 12.25 3.73
CA GLN A 477 7.08 11.00 4.00
C GLN A 477 7.99 9.82 4.37
N THR A 478 9.15 9.68 3.73
CA THR A 478 10.10 8.57 3.94
C THR A 478 11.26 8.92 4.87
N GLY A 479 11.30 10.16 5.38
CA GLY A 479 12.35 10.67 6.24
C GLY A 479 12.34 10.10 7.66
N GLY A 480 13.51 9.70 8.15
CA GLY A 480 13.75 9.19 9.50
C GLY A 480 14.81 10.00 10.22
N VAL A 481 14.84 9.89 11.55
CA VAL A 481 15.80 10.59 12.42
C VAL A 481 17.07 9.75 12.62
N SER A 482 18.25 10.37 12.51
CA SER A 482 19.51 9.64 12.67
C SER A 482 19.71 9.15 14.10
N MET A 483 20.29 7.95 14.28
CA MET A 483 20.73 7.46 15.60
C MET A 483 21.70 8.44 16.26
N SER A 484 22.59 9.06 15.48
CA SER A 484 23.52 10.08 15.97
C SER A 484 22.85 11.30 16.58
N TYR A 485 21.68 11.72 16.09
CA TYR A 485 20.90 12.82 16.68
C TYR A 485 20.22 12.39 17.98
N LEU A 486 19.64 11.19 18.01
CA LEU A 486 19.04 10.64 19.24
C LEU A 486 20.07 10.49 20.37
N LEU A 487 21.34 10.22 20.03
CA LEU A 487 22.46 10.12 20.96
C LEU A 487 23.20 11.45 21.20
N SER A 488 22.75 12.58 20.63
CA SER A 488 23.48 13.85 20.74
C SER A 488 23.17 14.62 22.02
N ALA A 489 24.10 15.49 22.41
CA ALA A 489 23.84 16.51 23.42
C ALA A 489 22.72 17.46 22.97
N ASP A 490 22.71 17.88 21.70
CA ASP A 490 21.73 18.82 21.15
C ASP A 490 20.27 18.36 21.37
N PHE A 491 19.96 17.08 21.11
CA PHE A 491 18.62 16.56 21.36
C PHE A 491 18.33 16.41 22.86
N SER A 492 19.32 15.94 23.62
CA SER A 492 19.17 15.72 25.07
C SER A 492 18.95 17.02 25.84
N ASP A 493 19.67 18.07 25.48
CA ASP A 493 19.59 19.38 26.12
C ASP A 493 18.36 20.15 25.63
N LEU A 494 17.93 19.99 24.37
CA LEU A 494 16.63 20.47 23.90
C LEU A 494 15.48 19.84 24.70
N ALA A 495 15.51 18.51 24.91
CA ALA A 495 14.51 17.80 25.69
C ALA A 495 14.43 18.32 27.13
N ARG A 496 15.58 18.44 27.80
CA ARG A 496 15.67 18.98 29.18
C ARG A 496 15.18 20.43 29.26
N LEU A 497 15.67 21.30 28.38
CA LEU A 497 15.31 22.72 28.33
C LEU A 497 13.81 22.95 28.11
N ARG A 498 13.18 22.12 27.26
CA ARG A 498 11.75 22.23 26.94
C ARG A 498 10.85 21.68 28.05
N THR A 499 11.29 20.67 28.80
CA THR A 499 10.48 20.00 29.84
C THR A 499 10.75 20.47 31.27
N ASP A 500 11.86 21.19 31.50
CA ASP A 500 12.42 21.50 32.83
C ASP A 500 12.70 20.24 33.68
N GLN A 501 13.05 19.13 33.02
CA GLN A 501 13.40 17.86 33.66
C GLN A 501 14.78 17.38 33.24
N SER A 502 15.49 16.68 34.12
CA SER A 502 16.82 16.12 33.84
C SER A 502 16.79 14.88 32.92
N ASP A 503 15.72 14.09 32.99
CA ASP A 503 15.50 12.86 32.23
C ASP A 503 14.00 12.64 31.92
N PRO A 504 13.41 13.46 31.04
CA PRO A 504 11.98 13.41 30.75
C PRO A 504 11.56 12.12 30.02
N THR A 505 10.31 11.72 30.21
CA THR A 505 9.67 10.73 29.34
C THR A 505 9.23 11.36 28.01
N PHE A 506 9.02 10.53 26.98
CA PHE A 506 8.50 11.03 25.71
C PHE A 506 7.04 11.52 25.79
N ASN A 507 6.29 11.13 26.82
CA ASN A 507 5.00 11.75 27.16
C ASN A 507 5.15 13.20 27.62
N GLU A 508 6.13 13.51 28.47
CA GLU A 508 6.37 14.88 28.94
C GLU A 508 6.97 15.75 27.83
N MET A 509 7.86 15.17 27.01
CA MET A 509 8.36 15.84 25.80
C MET A 509 7.22 16.12 24.80
N LYS A 510 6.20 15.26 24.68
CA LYS A 510 5.03 15.48 23.80
C LYS A 510 4.33 16.80 24.14
N ASP A 511 4.08 17.04 25.42
CA ASP A 511 3.40 18.23 25.89
C ASP A 511 4.27 19.48 25.66
N ALA A 512 5.55 19.40 26.03
CA ALA A 512 6.50 20.50 25.84
C ALA A 512 6.82 20.84 24.37
N PHE A 513 6.77 19.86 23.46
CA PHE A 513 7.13 20.04 22.05
C PHE A 513 5.95 20.49 21.18
N TRP A 514 4.72 20.02 21.44
CA TRP A 514 3.57 20.28 20.57
C TRP A 514 2.36 20.95 21.24
N LEU A 515 2.26 20.95 22.56
CA LEU A 515 1.13 21.52 23.32
C LEU A 515 1.52 22.71 24.21
N SER A 516 2.75 23.20 24.10
CA SER A 516 3.24 24.40 24.78
C SER A 516 2.88 25.69 24.02
N ASP A 517 3.15 26.85 24.61
CA ASP A 517 2.88 28.16 23.98
C ASP A 517 3.80 28.47 22.76
N ASP A 518 4.88 27.69 22.55
CA ASP A 518 5.75 27.76 21.36
C ASP A 518 5.98 26.37 20.76
N PRO A 519 5.00 25.78 20.04
CA PRO A 519 5.14 24.42 19.51
C PRO A 519 6.19 24.30 18.39
N ILE A 520 7.04 23.28 18.49
CA ILE A 520 8.12 23.01 17.54
C ILE A 520 7.56 22.55 16.20
N GLY A 521 7.67 23.39 15.17
CA GLY A 521 7.24 23.09 13.79
C GLY A 521 5.91 23.72 13.37
N GLN A 522 5.21 24.42 14.27
CA GLN A 522 3.90 25.04 13.98
C GLN A 522 3.97 26.02 12.79
N LYS A 523 4.95 26.93 12.80
CA LYS A 523 5.12 27.96 11.76
C LYS A 523 5.93 27.47 10.54
N VAL A 524 6.22 26.17 10.46
CA VAL A 524 6.97 25.57 9.36
C VAL A 524 5.99 24.94 8.39
N ILE A 525 6.12 25.27 7.10
CA ILE A 525 5.31 24.68 6.04
C ILE A 525 5.70 23.21 5.87
N CYS A 526 4.76 22.32 6.14
CA CYS A 526 4.86 20.88 5.96
C CYS A 526 5.05 20.55 4.47
N PRO A 527 6.13 19.85 4.07
CA PRO A 527 6.34 19.48 2.67
C PRO A 527 5.30 18.50 2.11
N ARG A 528 4.54 17.82 2.98
CA ARG A 528 3.58 16.76 2.59
C ARG A 528 2.28 17.32 2.02
N ASP A 529 1.80 18.42 2.58
CA ASP A 529 0.47 19.01 2.33
C ASP A 529 0.51 20.53 2.00
N GLY A 530 1.67 21.20 2.16
CA GLY A 530 1.84 22.63 1.91
C GLY A 530 1.24 23.56 2.96
N ARG A 531 0.84 23.04 4.13
CA ARG A 531 0.21 23.79 5.22
C ARG A 531 1.18 24.03 6.38
N GLU A 532 0.93 25.06 7.20
CA GLU A 532 1.66 25.28 8.46
C GLU A 532 1.46 24.10 9.43
N GLY A 533 2.50 23.71 10.18
CA GLY A 533 2.50 22.57 11.09
C GLY A 533 3.12 21.32 10.45
N CYS A 534 4.43 21.17 10.56
CA CYS A 534 5.19 20.04 10.02
C CYS A 534 5.47 18.92 11.05
N ALA A 535 5.91 17.76 10.57
CA ALA A 535 6.44 16.73 11.48
C ALA A 535 7.80 17.17 12.03
N LEU A 536 8.19 16.72 13.23
CA LEU A 536 9.46 17.13 13.85
C LEU A 536 10.69 16.76 12.99
N VAL A 537 10.62 15.67 12.21
CA VAL A 537 11.64 15.29 11.21
C VAL A 537 11.84 16.35 10.11
N ASP A 538 10.82 17.14 9.79
CA ASP A 538 10.91 18.25 8.82
C ASP A 538 11.54 19.51 9.44
N TRP A 539 11.50 19.64 10.77
CA TRP A 539 12.10 20.75 11.53
C TRP A 539 13.58 20.52 11.89
N ILE A 540 13.99 19.28 12.21
CA ILE A 540 15.39 18.99 12.57
C ILE A 540 16.38 19.29 11.43
N PRO A 541 17.65 19.62 11.75
CA PRO A 541 18.68 19.90 10.75
C PRO A 541 18.86 18.77 9.72
N ARG A 542 19.13 19.12 8.46
CA ARG A 542 19.14 18.17 7.33
C ARG A 542 20.15 17.03 7.47
N ASN A 543 21.30 17.29 8.08
CA ASN A 543 22.33 16.29 8.35
C ASN A 543 21.89 15.19 9.34
N HIS A 544 20.75 15.36 10.02
CA HIS A 544 20.17 14.39 10.95
C HIS A 544 18.95 13.65 10.39
N ARG A 545 18.62 13.82 9.09
CA ARG A 545 17.51 13.15 8.43
C ARG A 545 17.88 12.59 7.05
N ARG A 546 17.51 11.33 6.80
CA ARG A 546 17.59 10.64 5.50
C ARG A 546 16.40 9.69 5.38
N GLN A 547 16.32 8.97 4.26
CA GLN A 547 15.39 7.86 4.12
C GLN A 547 15.55 6.86 5.28
N GLN A 548 14.42 6.42 5.85
CA GLN A 548 14.39 5.47 6.98
C GLN A 548 15.07 4.15 6.60
N THR A 549 15.98 3.66 7.45
CA THR A 549 16.65 2.36 7.31
C THR A 549 16.19 1.33 8.34
N HIS A 550 15.60 1.77 9.45
CA HIS A 550 15.11 0.89 10.52
C HIS A 550 13.78 1.40 11.11
N PHE A 551 12.84 0.48 11.38
CA PHE A 551 11.64 0.79 12.15
C PHE A 551 11.96 0.68 13.65
N MET A 552 11.72 1.74 14.42
CA MET A 552 11.84 1.69 15.88
C MET A 552 10.50 1.39 16.53
N SER A 553 10.42 0.25 17.23
CA SER A 553 9.31 -0.06 18.13
C SER A 553 9.73 0.19 19.57
N TRP A 554 8.91 0.94 20.31
CA TRP A 554 9.28 1.53 21.59
C TRP A 554 8.01 2.02 22.31
N THR A 555 8.14 2.60 23.52
CA THR A 555 6.98 3.14 24.25
C THR A 555 7.18 4.59 24.69
N TRP A 556 6.14 5.41 24.55
CA TRP A 556 6.12 6.82 24.97
C TRP A 556 6.34 7.04 26.47
N ARG A 557 6.22 5.99 27.30
CA ARG A 557 6.50 6.04 28.75
C ARG A 557 7.97 5.92 29.10
N TYR A 558 8.84 5.58 28.14
CA TYR A 558 10.26 5.47 28.41
C TYR A 558 10.89 6.85 28.65
N HIS A 559 11.87 6.88 29.53
CA HIS A 559 12.75 8.03 29.74
C HIS A 559 13.75 8.17 28.60
N LEU A 560 14.22 9.40 28.36
CA LEU A 560 15.27 9.69 27.39
C LEU A 560 16.54 8.86 27.66
N SER A 561 16.94 8.70 28.92
CA SER A 561 18.09 7.88 29.33
C SER A 561 17.94 6.40 28.93
N GLN A 562 16.73 5.85 28.98
CA GLN A 562 16.47 4.46 28.59
C GLN A 562 16.64 4.26 27.09
N ILE A 563 16.07 5.15 26.27
CA ILE A 563 16.24 5.11 24.81
C ILE A 563 17.71 5.28 24.43
N THR A 564 18.39 6.30 24.97
CA THR A 564 19.79 6.60 24.63
C THR A 564 20.74 5.49 25.10
N SER A 565 20.55 4.94 26.29
CA SER A 565 21.34 3.79 26.78
C SER A 565 21.12 2.54 25.92
N ALA A 566 19.87 2.24 25.53
CA ALA A 566 19.56 1.10 24.67
C ALA A 566 20.17 1.26 23.26
N LEU A 567 20.09 2.46 22.68
CA LEU A 567 20.67 2.75 21.38
C LEU A 567 22.20 2.70 21.41
N ASP A 568 22.86 3.16 22.47
CA ASP A 568 24.32 3.04 22.59
C ASP A 568 24.77 1.58 22.77
N MET A 569 24.00 0.77 23.51
CA MET A 569 24.24 -0.69 23.58
C MET A 569 24.06 -1.36 22.22
N HIS A 570 23.00 -1.02 21.48
CA HIS A 570 22.78 -1.54 20.13
C HIS A 570 23.90 -1.11 19.17
N ARG A 571 24.32 0.16 19.23
CA ARG A 571 25.46 0.71 18.48
C ARG A 571 26.74 -0.09 18.70
N ARG A 572 27.06 -0.48 19.93
CA ARG A 572 28.23 -1.31 20.27
C ARG A 572 28.14 -2.73 19.72
N SER A 573 26.94 -3.21 19.38
CA SER A 573 26.69 -4.57 18.85
C SER A 573 26.67 -4.66 17.32
N MET A 574 26.63 -3.53 16.60
CA MET A 574 26.62 -3.52 15.14
C MET A 574 28.05 -3.61 14.57
N SER A 575 28.27 -4.54 13.63
CA SER A 575 29.57 -4.80 13.01
C SER A 575 29.79 -4.13 11.65
N GLU A 576 28.73 -3.65 10.99
CA GLU A 576 28.77 -3.27 9.55
C GLU A 576 28.29 -1.84 9.22
N LEU A 577 27.54 -1.17 10.12
CA LEU A 577 26.95 0.14 9.86
C LEU A 577 27.30 1.15 10.97
N GLY A 578 27.61 2.39 10.57
CA GLY A 578 27.88 3.48 11.50
C GLY A 578 26.60 4.11 12.06
N PRO A 579 26.68 4.87 13.16
CA PRO A 579 25.52 5.57 13.74
C PRO A 579 24.94 6.67 12.84
N GLN A 580 25.70 7.05 11.81
CA GLN A 580 25.31 8.04 10.80
C GLN A 580 24.50 7.41 9.65
N ASP A 581 24.49 6.08 9.53
CA ASP A 581 23.82 5.33 8.46
C ASP A 581 22.46 4.74 8.93
N VAL A 582 22.18 4.85 10.23
CA VAL A 582 20.94 4.36 10.86
C VAL A 582 19.95 5.52 11.04
N PHE A 583 18.84 5.45 10.29
CA PHE A 583 17.75 6.43 10.33
C PHE A 583 16.46 5.73 10.74
N PHE A 584 15.89 6.14 11.86
CA PHE A 584 14.72 5.51 12.44
C PHE A 584 13.42 6.12 11.94
N TYR A 585 12.49 5.26 11.53
CA TYR A 585 11.07 5.55 11.70
C TYR A 585 10.78 5.45 13.20
N MET A 586 10.63 6.60 13.85
CA MET A 586 10.22 6.70 15.25
C MET A 586 9.04 7.66 15.31
N CYS A 587 7.87 7.17 15.73
CA CYS A 587 6.59 7.89 15.62
C CYS A 587 6.59 9.28 16.28
N PHE A 588 7.42 9.53 17.30
CA PHE A 588 7.66 10.85 17.89
C PHE A 588 8.14 11.88 16.84
N PHE A 589 9.04 11.49 15.95
CA PHE A 589 9.67 12.39 14.98
C PHE A 589 8.94 12.46 13.63
N VAL A 590 8.49 11.31 13.13
CA VAL A 590 8.08 11.15 11.73
C VAL A 590 6.59 11.37 11.48
N ASN A 591 5.75 11.19 12.50
CA ASN A 591 4.32 11.48 12.39
C ASN A 591 4.10 12.99 12.56
N ASN A 592 3.10 13.54 11.86
CA ASN A 592 2.75 14.95 12.01
C ASN A 592 1.87 15.12 13.26
N GLN A 593 2.53 15.27 14.41
CA GLN A 593 1.86 15.37 15.71
C GLN A 593 0.96 16.60 15.85
N PHE A 594 1.14 17.67 15.05
CA PHE A 594 0.17 18.76 14.98
C PHE A 594 -1.20 18.31 14.49
N ARG A 595 -1.24 17.59 13.36
CA ARG A 595 -2.51 17.11 12.77
C ARG A 595 -3.20 16.09 13.67
N ILE A 596 -2.40 15.21 14.31
CA ILE A 596 -2.88 14.08 15.12
C ILE A 596 -3.35 14.53 16.51
N ILE A 597 -2.59 15.43 17.17
CA ILE A 597 -2.80 15.79 18.58
C ILE A 597 -3.42 17.18 18.72
N VAL A 598 -2.91 18.19 18.01
CA VAL A 598 -3.28 19.60 18.23
C VAL A 598 -4.58 19.96 17.51
N GLU A 599 -4.74 19.54 16.27
CA GLU A 599 -5.94 19.80 15.46
C GLU A 599 -7.09 18.81 15.74
N ALA A 600 -6.86 17.82 16.62
CA ALA A 600 -7.80 16.74 16.97
C ALA A 600 -8.42 16.01 15.76
N THR A 601 -7.76 16.02 14.59
CA THR A 601 -8.27 15.34 13.40
C THR A 601 -8.11 13.82 13.57
N GLY A 602 -9.22 13.11 13.72
CA GLY A 602 -9.27 11.65 13.88
C GLY A 602 -8.51 10.87 12.78
N SER A 603 -8.28 11.52 11.63
CA SER A 603 -7.49 11.01 10.50
C SER A 603 -6.10 10.43 10.83
N GLY A 604 -5.55 10.69 12.02
CA GLY A 604 -4.36 10.02 12.53
C GLY A 604 -4.53 8.52 12.77
N SER A 605 -5.73 8.04 13.16
CA SER A 605 -5.97 6.62 13.48
C SER A 605 -6.39 5.76 12.30
N ASP A 606 -7.07 6.36 11.31
CA ASP A 606 -7.99 5.59 10.47
C ASP A 606 -7.26 4.66 9.51
N ASN A 607 -6.12 5.11 8.98
CA ASN A 607 -5.20 4.33 8.15
C ASN A 607 -3.98 3.78 8.91
N LEU A 608 -3.98 3.70 10.25
CA LEU A 608 -2.78 3.28 11.00
C LEU A 608 -2.25 1.90 10.57
N GLU A 609 -3.11 0.94 10.26
CA GLU A 609 -2.67 -0.36 9.75
C GLU A 609 -2.02 -0.24 8.37
N GLU A 610 -2.64 0.45 7.42
CA GLU A 610 -2.07 0.65 6.08
C GLU A 610 -0.72 1.37 6.14
N VAL A 611 -0.65 2.44 6.95
CA VAL A 611 0.56 3.26 7.10
C VAL A 611 1.64 2.51 7.85
N PHE A 612 1.31 1.83 8.96
CA PHE A 612 2.28 1.04 9.72
C PHE A 612 2.80 -0.16 8.93
N GLU A 613 1.92 -1.00 8.39
CA GLU A 613 2.33 -2.20 7.66
C GLU A 613 3.12 -1.83 6.40
N SER A 614 2.70 -0.80 5.67
CA SER A 614 3.44 -0.26 4.52
C SER A 614 4.82 0.27 4.94
N ASN A 615 4.91 1.05 6.03
CA ASN A 615 6.19 1.56 6.52
C ASN A 615 7.11 0.44 6.99
N LEU A 616 6.61 -0.53 7.75
CA LEU A 616 7.39 -1.67 8.24
C LEU A 616 7.90 -2.52 7.07
N ARG A 617 7.04 -2.87 6.11
CA ARG A 617 7.42 -3.62 4.89
C ARG A 617 8.40 -2.86 4.00
N ARG A 618 8.19 -1.55 3.80
CA ARG A 618 9.08 -0.68 3.01
C ARG A 618 10.47 -0.53 3.63
N ILE A 619 10.56 -0.53 4.97
CA ILE A 619 11.84 -0.42 5.69
C ILE A 619 12.53 -1.78 5.82
N GLY A 620 11.77 -2.87 6.02
CA GLY A 620 12.28 -4.25 6.01
C GLY A 620 13.14 -4.65 7.20
N ARG A 621 13.32 -3.79 8.21
CA ARG A 621 14.11 -4.04 9.43
C ARG A 621 13.48 -3.40 10.65
N MET A 622 13.51 -4.08 11.80
CA MET A 622 12.92 -3.60 13.05
C MET A 622 13.94 -3.64 14.21
N VAL A 623 13.98 -2.55 14.99
CA VAL A 623 14.69 -2.44 16.27
C VAL A 623 13.65 -2.17 17.36
N ALA A 624 13.50 -3.13 18.27
CA ALA A 624 12.62 -3.06 19.42
C ALA A 624 13.39 -2.59 20.66
N ILE A 625 12.93 -1.52 21.32
CA ILE A 625 13.50 -1.04 22.58
C ILE A 625 12.81 -1.72 23.76
N LEU A 626 13.53 -2.62 24.41
CA LEU A 626 13.08 -3.42 25.54
C LEU A 626 13.64 -2.82 26.83
N ASP A 627 12.77 -2.40 27.74
CA ASP A 627 13.13 -1.67 28.96
C ASP A 627 13.88 -2.52 29.99
N THR A 628 13.50 -3.79 30.11
CA THR A 628 14.09 -4.80 31.00
C THR A 628 13.78 -6.20 30.47
N TRP A 629 14.49 -7.22 30.93
CA TRP A 629 14.12 -8.61 30.65
C TRP A 629 13.11 -9.17 31.68
N ASP A 630 13.07 -8.62 32.90
CA ASP A 630 12.15 -9.05 33.97
C ASP A 630 10.90 -8.15 34.02
N ALA A 631 9.75 -8.71 33.67
CA ALA A 631 8.47 -8.00 33.53
C ALA A 631 8.52 -6.71 32.67
N PRO A 632 9.01 -6.76 31.41
CA PRO A 632 9.09 -5.60 30.52
C PRO A 632 7.77 -4.89 30.32
N VAL A 633 7.77 -3.56 30.48
CA VAL A 633 6.67 -2.70 30.05
C VAL A 633 6.44 -2.89 28.54
N TYR A 634 7.49 -3.08 27.74
CA TYR A 634 7.40 -3.34 26.30
C TYR A 634 6.37 -4.42 25.92
N LEU A 635 6.29 -5.54 26.65
CA LEU A 635 5.37 -6.64 26.33
C LEU A 635 3.94 -6.44 26.89
N THR A 636 3.73 -5.37 27.65
CA THR A 636 2.41 -4.97 28.18
C THR A 636 1.71 -3.89 27.35
N ARG A 637 2.32 -3.45 26.23
CA ARG A 637 1.73 -2.42 25.35
C ARG A 637 1.18 -3.06 24.08
N ILE A 638 -0.05 -2.71 23.74
CA ILE A 638 -0.75 -3.41 22.65
C ILE A 638 -0.11 -3.14 21.28
N TRP A 639 0.34 -1.91 21.04
CA TRP A 639 1.05 -1.53 19.81
C TRP A 639 2.34 -2.33 19.63
N THR A 640 3.25 -2.32 20.60
CA THR A 640 4.55 -3.04 20.49
C THR A 640 4.37 -4.55 20.35
N VAL A 641 3.34 -5.15 20.96
CA VAL A 641 2.97 -6.56 20.76
C VAL A 641 2.45 -6.78 19.33
N TYR A 642 1.60 -5.91 18.80
CA TYR A 642 1.11 -5.98 17.42
C TYR A 642 2.23 -5.76 16.38
N GLU A 643 3.11 -4.78 16.61
CA GLU A 643 4.24 -4.44 15.73
C GLU A 643 5.18 -5.64 15.55
N GLN A 644 5.52 -6.33 16.65
CA GLN A 644 6.31 -7.57 16.63
C GLN A 644 5.59 -8.71 15.89
N PHE A 645 4.28 -8.85 16.09
CA PHE A 645 3.49 -9.85 15.38
C PHE A 645 3.50 -9.62 13.87
N VAL A 646 3.29 -8.38 13.41
CA VAL A 646 3.33 -8.04 11.98
C VAL A 646 4.73 -8.26 11.40
N ALA A 647 5.80 -7.86 12.12
CA ALA A 647 7.18 -8.15 11.70
C ALA A 647 7.42 -9.66 11.56
N SER A 648 7.03 -10.46 12.56
CA SER A 648 7.17 -11.91 12.53
C SER A 648 6.38 -12.56 11.39
N LYS A 649 5.12 -12.14 11.17
CA LYS A 649 4.24 -12.64 10.09
C LYS A 649 4.80 -12.33 8.70
N THR A 650 5.54 -11.23 8.57
CA THR A 650 6.10 -10.76 7.29
C THR A 650 7.55 -11.18 7.05
N GLY A 651 8.16 -11.95 7.96
CA GLY A 651 9.55 -12.41 7.84
C GLY A 651 10.60 -11.32 8.13
N ILE A 652 10.21 -10.18 8.70
CA ILE A 652 11.10 -9.08 9.04
C ILE A 652 11.85 -9.41 10.33
N GLU A 653 13.18 -9.28 10.34
CA GLU A 653 13.98 -9.51 11.54
C GLU A 653 13.70 -8.43 12.59
N VAL A 654 13.32 -8.88 13.79
CA VAL A 654 13.19 -8.05 14.99
C VAL A 654 14.46 -8.20 15.81
N SER A 655 15.28 -7.15 15.81
CA SER A 655 16.41 -7.00 16.74
C SER A 655 15.93 -6.28 18.02
N PHE A 656 16.53 -6.61 19.16
CA PHE A 656 16.19 -5.96 20.43
C PHE A 656 17.39 -5.20 20.99
N ALA A 657 17.12 -3.99 21.46
CA ALA A 657 18.05 -3.12 22.16
C ALA A 657 17.54 -2.92 23.60
N MET A 658 18.44 -3.02 24.58
CA MET A 658 18.12 -2.84 26.00
C MET A 658 19.08 -1.84 26.64
N PRO A 659 18.65 -1.06 27.65
CA PRO A 659 19.55 -0.25 28.46
C PRO A 659 20.72 -1.07 29.03
N GLN A 660 21.84 -0.41 29.30
CA GLN A 660 23.06 -1.08 29.79
C GLN A 660 22.80 -1.90 31.06
N GLN A 661 22.15 -1.32 32.07
CA GLN A 661 21.85 -1.99 33.34
C GLN A 661 20.93 -3.22 33.16
N ALA A 662 19.94 -3.13 32.26
CA ALA A 662 19.08 -4.24 31.91
C ALA A 662 19.87 -5.37 31.23
N SER A 663 20.77 -5.01 30.31
CA SER A 663 21.66 -5.94 29.61
C SER A 663 22.63 -6.67 30.56
N GLU A 664 23.26 -5.94 31.48
CA GLU A 664 24.16 -6.48 32.51
C GLU A 664 23.41 -7.45 33.45
N SER A 665 22.20 -7.08 33.89
CA SER A 665 21.38 -7.96 34.73
C SER A 665 20.92 -9.23 33.99
N LEU A 666 20.68 -9.14 32.68
CA LEU A 666 20.36 -10.30 31.85
C LEU A 666 21.56 -11.24 31.72
N GLU A 667 22.75 -10.71 31.44
CA GLU A 667 23.98 -11.52 31.36
C GLU A 667 24.27 -12.23 32.70
N LEU A 668 24.03 -11.55 33.83
CA LEU A 668 24.19 -12.13 35.16
C LEU A 668 23.18 -13.25 35.44
N GLU A 669 21.91 -13.09 35.06
CA GLU A 669 20.90 -14.15 35.20
C GLU A 669 21.24 -15.35 34.29
N VAL A 670 21.61 -15.12 33.02
CA VAL A 670 22.08 -16.18 32.11
C VAL A 670 23.30 -16.92 32.68
N GLY A 671 24.20 -16.19 33.37
CA GLY A 671 25.35 -16.75 34.09
C GLY A 671 24.98 -17.75 35.20
N ARG A 672 23.74 -17.78 35.68
CA ARG A 672 23.22 -18.80 36.62
C ARG A 672 22.87 -20.14 35.95
N GLY A 673 23.20 -20.30 34.67
CA GLY A 673 23.00 -21.53 33.89
C GLY A 673 21.52 -21.84 33.65
N LEU A 674 21.18 -23.14 33.62
CA LEU A 674 19.84 -23.62 33.26
C LEU A 674 18.71 -23.00 34.08
N GLN A 675 18.93 -22.67 35.35
CA GLN A 675 17.91 -22.05 36.19
C GLN A 675 17.64 -20.61 35.75
N GLY A 676 18.69 -19.81 35.51
CA GLY A 676 18.53 -18.44 35.03
C GLY A 676 17.97 -18.36 33.62
N ILE A 677 18.38 -19.25 32.72
CA ILE A 677 17.79 -19.41 31.39
C ILE A 677 16.27 -19.64 31.49
N ARG A 678 15.82 -20.47 32.45
CA ARG A 678 14.39 -20.68 32.73
C ARG A 678 13.70 -19.44 33.31
N THR A 679 14.36 -18.71 34.22
CA THR A 679 13.84 -17.44 34.78
C THR A 679 13.56 -16.44 33.65
N VAL A 680 14.56 -16.18 32.79
CA VAL A 680 14.42 -15.22 31.68
C VAL A 680 13.37 -15.70 30.69
N THR A 681 13.42 -16.97 30.24
CA THR A 681 12.43 -17.53 29.31
C THR A 681 11.01 -17.36 29.83
N LYS A 682 10.79 -17.62 31.13
CA LYS A 682 9.49 -17.44 31.79
C LYS A 682 9.07 -15.97 31.89
N SER A 683 10.00 -15.02 31.92
CA SER A 683 9.68 -13.59 31.90
C SER A 683 9.32 -13.11 30.48
N VAL A 684 10.21 -13.34 29.51
CA VAL A 684 10.03 -12.85 28.13
C VAL A 684 8.88 -13.53 27.38
N SER A 685 8.39 -14.67 27.89
CA SER A 685 7.19 -15.34 27.38
C SER A 685 5.88 -14.84 28.00
N ARG A 686 5.90 -13.82 28.89
CA ARG A 686 4.67 -13.21 29.46
C ARG A 686 4.06 -12.20 28.50
N VAL A 687 3.59 -12.68 27.36
CA VAL A 687 2.87 -11.89 26.37
C VAL A 687 1.38 -12.13 26.52
N ASP A 688 0.62 -11.06 26.74
CA ASP A 688 -0.84 -11.10 26.79
C ASP A 688 -1.44 -9.92 26.04
N ALA A 689 -1.62 -10.09 24.72
CA ALA A 689 -2.24 -9.09 23.85
C ALA A 689 -3.69 -8.73 24.23
N ARG A 690 -4.42 -9.58 24.99
CA ARG A 690 -5.77 -9.24 25.44
C ARG A 690 -5.72 -8.19 26.56
N ASN A 691 -4.78 -8.34 27.49
CA ASN A 691 -4.64 -7.45 28.66
C ASN A 691 -3.60 -6.33 28.47
N ALA A 692 -2.79 -6.37 27.40
CA ALA A 692 -1.89 -5.29 27.01
C ALA A 692 -2.66 -3.99 26.73
N ARG A 693 -2.03 -2.83 26.97
CA ARG A 693 -2.69 -1.52 26.96
C ARG A 693 -2.11 -0.51 25.98
N ALA A 694 -2.88 0.46 25.52
CA ALA A 694 -2.38 1.67 24.86
C ALA A 694 -2.37 2.86 25.83
N TRP A 695 -2.17 4.08 25.32
CA TRP A 695 -2.24 5.32 26.12
C TRP A 695 -3.55 6.05 25.82
N LYS A 696 -3.89 6.19 24.53
CA LYS A 696 -5.22 6.56 24.07
C LYS A 696 -6.10 5.31 24.06
N GLU A 697 -7.29 5.40 24.65
CA GLU A 697 -8.21 4.25 24.78
C GLU A 697 -8.72 3.78 23.40
N ASP A 698 -9.05 4.70 22.50
CA ASP A 698 -9.43 4.40 21.11
C ASP A 698 -8.39 3.54 20.39
N ASP A 699 -7.10 3.85 20.56
CA ASP A 699 -6.01 3.09 19.95
C ASP A 699 -5.88 1.69 20.57
N GLU A 700 -6.18 1.54 21.86
CA GLU A 700 -6.20 0.24 22.53
C GLU A 700 -7.32 -0.64 21.97
N ILE A 701 -8.52 -0.08 21.89
CA ILE A 701 -9.70 -0.74 21.34
C ILE A 701 -9.43 -1.13 19.88
N LYS A 702 -8.94 -0.20 19.06
CA LYS A 702 -8.67 -0.45 17.63
C LYS A 702 -7.70 -1.60 17.39
N VAL A 703 -6.54 -1.61 18.08
CA VAL A 703 -5.56 -2.71 17.87
C VAL A 703 -6.07 -4.03 18.44
N LYS A 704 -6.81 -4.02 19.55
CA LYS A 704 -7.44 -5.24 20.09
C LYS A 704 -8.50 -5.83 19.16
N MET A 705 -9.37 -4.98 18.61
CA MET A 705 -10.34 -5.38 17.60
C MET A 705 -9.64 -5.96 16.37
N LEU A 706 -8.64 -5.27 15.83
CA LEU A 706 -7.87 -5.73 14.67
C LEU A 706 -7.21 -7.10 14.90
N ILE A 707 -6.59 -7.31 16.07
CA ILE A 707 -6.03 -8.62 16.44
C ILE A 707 -7.13 -9.68 16.50
N GLN A 708 -8.26 -9.37 17.13
CA GLN A 708 -9.35 -10.30 17.38
C GLN A 708 -10.10 -10.67 16.09
N GLN A 709 -10.19 -9.76 15.13
CA GLN A 709 -10.79 -9.94 13.80
C GLN A 709 -9.87 -10.70 12.82
N THR A 710 -8.54 -10.56 12.93
CA THR A 710 -7.61 -11.13 11.93
C THR A 710 -7.08 -12.52 12.28
N VAL A 711 -6.49 -12.71 13.48
CA VAL A 711 -5.81 -13.97 13.85
C VAL A 711 -6.13 -14.44 15.28
N GLY A 712 -6.72 -13.58 16.10
CA GLY A 712 -6.96 -13.79 17.52
C GLY A 712 -5.73 -13.57 18.40
N PHE A 713 -5.95 -13.14 19.65
CA PHE A 713 -4.88 -12.90 20.63
C PHE A 713 -3.96 -14.09 20.85
N LYS A 714 -4.48 -15.32 20.74
CA LYS A 714 -3.68 -16.54 20.94
C LYS A 714 -2.54 -16.62 19.91
N GLN A 715 -2.84 -16.42 18.63
CA GLN A 715 -1.87 -16.47 17.55
C GLN A 715 -0.85 -15.33 17.67
N VAL A 716 -1.30 -14.12 18.01
CA VAL A 716 -0.41 -12.98 18.30
C VAL A 716 0.55 -13.32 19.44
N ASN A 717 0.03 -13.76 20.59
CA ASN A 717 0.84 -14.17 21.73
C ASN A 717 1.85 -15.26 21.32
N THR A 718 1.44 -16.28 20.57
CA THR A 718 2.33 -17.35 20.08
C THR A 718 3.48 -16.80 19.24
N HIS A 719 3.21 -15.99 18.21
CA HIS A 719 4.26 -15.42 17.35
C HIS A 719 5.22 -14.50 18.11
N VAL A 720 4.70 -13.65 19.00
CA VAL A 720 5.54 -12.73 19.78
C VAL A 720 6.38 -13.49 20.82
N ILE A 721 5.83 -14.53 21.46
CA ILE A 721 6.60 -15.44 22.32
C ILE A 721 7.70 -16.13 21.51
N GLU A 722 7.42 -16.59 20.29
CA GLU A 722 8.44 -17.19 19.41
C GLU A 722 9.55 -16.20 19.04
N VAL A 723 9.22 -14.93 18.73
CA VAL A 723 10.21 -13.86 18.51
C VAL A 723 11.07 -13.66 19.75
N MET A 724 10.46 -13.48 20.92
CA MET A 724 11.17 -13.26 22.19
C MET A 724 12.08 -14.43 22.57
N VAL A 725 11.60 -15.68 22.43
CA VAL A 725 12.38 -16.90 22.73
C VAL A 725 13.49 -17.12 21.71
N ARG A 726 13.26 -16.83 20.42
CA ARG A 726 14.29 -16.91 19.36
C ARG A 726 15.40 -15.89 19.59
N TRP A 727 15.03 -14.65 19.96
CA TRP A 727 15.98 -13.61 20.36
C TRP A 727 16.77 -14.02 21.60
N PHE A 728 16.11 -14.45 22.68
CA PHE A 728 16.81 -14.87 23.89
C PHE A 728 17.74 -16.06 23.64
N GLY A 729 17.34 -17.00 22.78
CA GLY A 729 18.20 -18.08 22.31
C GLY A 729 19.46 -17.58 21.57
N LYS A 730 19.38 -16.45 20.85
CA LYS A 730 20.56 -15.77 20.25
C LYS A 730 21.47 -15.22 21.36
N VAL A 731 20.91 -14.48 22.34
CA VAL A 731 21.68 -13.96 23.49
C VAL A 731 22.44 -15.06 24.24
N VAL A 732 21.80 -16.21 24.50
CA VAL A 732 22.46 -17.35 25.17
C VAL A 732 23.58 -17.94 24.29
N ARG A 733 23.35 -18.14 22.99
CA ARG A 733 24.39 -18.63 22.06
C ARG A 733 25.59 -17.67 22.01
N ASP A 734 25.33 -16.37 21.87
CA ASP A 734 26.37 -15.35 21.73
C ASP A 734 27.17 -15.18 23.03
N LYS A 735 26.56 -15.41 24.20
CA LYS A 735 27.27 -15.49 25.49
C LYS A 735 28.16 -16.74 25.55
N VAL A 736 27.63 -17.92 25.24
CA VAL A 736 28.41 -19.18 25.24
C VAL A 736 29.58 -19.11 24.24
N GLN A 737 29.36 -18.55 23.05
CA GLN A 737 30.40 -18.37 22.05
C GLN A 737 31.50 -17.42 22.54
N ARG A 738 31.14 -16.28 23.17
CA ARG A 738 32.11 -15.36 23.79
C ARG A 738 32.97 -16.04 24.87
N GLU A 739 32.39 -16.90 25.71
CA GLU A 739 33.16 -17.66 26.72
C GLU A 739 34.10 -18.69 26.07
N ILE A 740 33.64 -19.40 25.03
CA ILE A 740 34.48 -20.34 24.26
C ILE A 740 35.65 -19.60 23.60
N ASP A 741 35.40 -18.46 22.96
CA ASP A 741 36.44 -17.68 22.28
C ASP A 741 37.40 -17.00 23.28
N SER A 742 36.91 -16.61 24.46
CA SER A 742 37.74 -16.16 25.58
C SER A 742 38.67 -17.28 26.06
N HIS A 743 38.14 -18.48 26.32
CA HIS A 743 38.94 -19.61 26.77
C HIS A 743 39.92 -20.08 25.69
N ARG A 744 39.54 -20.05 24.41
CA ARG A 744 40.43 -20.31 23.27
C ARG A 744 41.58 -19.29 23.21
N ARG A 745 41.32 -17.99 23.40
CA ARG A 745 42.39 -16.97 23.45
C ARG A 745 43.35 -17.23 24.60
N ASN A 746 42.84 -17.46 25.81
CA ASN A 746 43.67 -17.75 26.99
C ASN A 746 44.52 -19.02 26.78
N LEU A 747 43.97 -20.07 26.16
CA LEU A 747 44.72 -21.27 25.78
C LEU A 747 45.80 -20.97 24.73
N THR A 748 45.50 -20.16 23.71
CA THR A 748 46.49 -19.75 22.72
C THR A 748 47.63 -18.95 23.37
N GLU A 749 47.32 -18.02 24.28
CA GLU A 749 48.32 -17.26 25.04
C GLU A 749 49.19 -18.19 25.92
N LEU A 750 48.59 -19.17 26.61
CA LEU A 750 49.29 -20.20 27.40
C LEU A 750 50.19 -21.12 26.56
N TYR A 751 49.86 -21.36 25.29
CA TYR A 751 50.68 -22.16 24.38
C TYR A 751 51.69 -21.34 23.57
N THR A 752 51.68 -20.01 23.67
CA THR A 752 52.72 -19.12 23.11
C THR A 752 53.82 -18.74 24.12
N ASP A 753 53.74 -19.21 25.37
CA ASP A 753 54.79 -19.03 26.36
C ASP A 753 55.81 -20.19 26.27
N ASP A 754 56.94 -19.94 25.59
CA ASP A 754 58.04 -20.87 25.33
C ASP A 754 58.79 -21.27 26.63
N SER A 755 58.15 -22.04 27.51
CA SER A 755 58.74 -22.51 28.79
C SER A 755 58.49 -23.97 29.14
N LEU A 756 57.71 -24.72 28.35
CA LEU A 756 57.38 -26.14 28.61
C LEU A 756 57.94 -27.10 27.54
N HIS A 757 59.25 -26.99 27.30
CA HIS A 757 60.03 -27.96 26.54
C HIS A 757 61.09 -28.66 27.41
N GLU A 758 60.70 -29.19 28.58
CA GLU A 758 61.45 -30.26 29.28
C GLU A 758 60.64 -30.90 30.43
N ALA A 759 59.87 -31.96 30.13
CA ALA A 759 59.34 -32.90 31.13
C ALA A 759 58.86 -34.22 30.49
N CYS A 760 59.80 -34.99 29.90
CA CYS A 760 59.52 -36.40 29.63
C CYS A 760 59.45 -37.17 30.96
N VAL A 761 58.24 -37.53 31.40
CA VAL A 761 58.02 -38.51 32.47
C VAL A 761 57.05 -39.58 31.97
N GLU A 762 57.54 -40.80 31.89
CA GLU A 762 56.75 -41.98 31.49
C GLU A 762 55.65 -42.28 32.50
N ILE A 763 54.46 -42.65 32.02
CA ILE A 763 53.47 -43.38 32.82
C ILE A 763 52.98 -44.59 32.01
N PRO A 764 53.08 -45.84 32.53
CA PRO A 764 52.67 -47.03 31.78
C PRO A 764 51.16 -47.21 31.64
N SER A 765 50.80 -47.91 30.56
CA SER A 765 49.51 -48.56 30.25
C SER A 765 48.49 -48.78 31.38
N GLY A 766 47.27 -48.26 31.23
CA GLY A 766 46.12 -48.77 32.01
C GLY A 766 44.83 -47.94 32.02
N THR A 767 43.91 -48.23 31.08
CA THR A 767 42.48 -48.52 31.40
C THR A 767 41.53 -47.38 31.87
N ILE A 768 40.64 -46.98 30.93
CA ILE A 768 39.19 -46.63 31.09
C ILE A 768 38.76 -45.18 31.46
N ARG A 769 38.01 -44.61 30.49
CA ARG A 769 36.80 -43.74 30.53
C ARG A 769 36.52 -42.85 31.76
N LEU A 770 36.24 -41.58 31.46
CA LEU A 770 34.84 -41.13 31.29
C LEU A 770 34.71 -40.28 30.02
#